data_AF-A0A1W2H953-F1
#
_entry.id   AF-A0A1W2H953-F1
#
_cell.length_a   1.000
_cell.length_b   1.000
_cell.length_c   1.000
_cell.angle_alpha   90.00
_cell.angle_beta   90.00
_cell.angle_gamma   90.00
#
_symmetry.space_group_name_H-M   'P 1'
#
loop_
_entity.id
_entity.type
_entity.pdbx_description
1 polymer ?
#
loop_
_entity_poly.entity_id
_entity_poly.type
_entity_poly.pdbx_seq_one_letter_code
_entity_poly.pdbx_strand_id
1 'polypeptide(L)'
;MQKNILLLTLLFSVIIPLKAQKDYYFPGETFSSEIPSPYAYFGYHIGEWHTRYDRLVGYFEELAKTSDMAELHTIGHTNQLRPQVVLVISKNQNIQNLENIRTNHIKLADPKQPMPDVAKMPAIINLAYSVHGNEPSGGEAAILTAYWLLASQSDLAKEIRENAVILIDPAINPDGRDRHTNWANMHKGFPPVADPLDREHNEIWPSGRVNHYWFDLNRDWLPLAQVELQNKIAWYHTWYPNVVGDFHEMGTNSTYFFEPTKPFSSENPVVPRKNYEDINNKFATYFAKALDGIGSLYWTKEVFDNSYPGYGSTYPDIQGGLGLVFEQGSSRGHIQSSQRGDITFQFTIRNQLKISIATMEAGVKEREYMHRYLREFFQTGLNEAGKDRAKAYVFGDEFDESKNRLFLKLLLDHKIKVIENESNINVEGKSFKQGKSWIVPTSQAQYRMVRSMFEKVTTFADSVFYDASAWTMALAYGMPYAAQASVGSGAEVSSLPTQNQNFPADGKYVAYLVDWTDYFAPKFLHHIQKAGIHVETTALPFTSNTDQGPKEFPAGSLIIPTAFQKLSADEMKAAMKTAAEAAGQHVYATTTGFSTKGIDLGSNNISAVSQPKVLMLVGHGTSQNEAGEIWHLMDTKVGMPITKVDISLFGRVNLYDYNTLILPSGNYSSLSAAQITHLKDWLSRGGTVISLRSASQWLQSQEIVKEEYLKSENEKSPEFLPFGSRRDFAGAQAIGGSIYLAKLDKTHPLGFGYRNYELPVYRNSTLFFKPSKNPSNTPLRYTSNPLLGGYISPENLEKVKQSASVIVSTVGQGRVIHFIDNPNFRGTWFGTNKLFFNAVFFGDKM
;
A
#
# COMPACT_ATOMS: atom_id res chain seq x y z
N MET A 1 33.04 26.62 52.30
CA MET A 1 31.91 27.34 51.66
C MET A 1 31.85 27.13 50.14
N GLN A 2 32.98 27.16 49.40
CA GLN A 2 33.00 26.95 47.94
C GLN A 2 32.54 25.56 47.45
N LYS A 3 32.80 24.47 48.20
CA LYS A 3 32.31 23.11 47.83
C LYS A 3 30.78 22.96 47.92
N ASN A 4 30.12 23.67 48.84
CA ASN A 4 28.65 23.61 48.97
C ASN A 4 27.95 24.47 47.91
N ILE A 5 28.58 25.59 47.49
CA ILE A 5 28.07 26.43 46.41
C ILE A 5 28.15 25.70 45.06
N LEU A 6 29.21 24.93 44.82
CA LEU A 6 29.35 24.11 43.60
C LEU A 6 28.31 22.97 43.54
N LEU A 7 28.02 22.32 44.67
CA LEU A 7 26.97 21.29 44.75
C LEU A 7 25.57 21.89 44.57
N LEU A 8 25.29 23.06 45.17
CA LEU A 8 24.03 23.78 45.00
C LEU A 8 23.87 24.30 43.56
N THR A 9 24.91 24.82 42.91
CA THR A 9 24.83 25.24 41.50
C THR A 9 24.64 24.05 40.56
N LEU A 10 25.27 22.90 40.81
CA LEU A 10 25.01 21.67 40.03
C LEU A 10 23.57 21.17 40.19
N LEU A 11 23.03 21.17 41.42
CA LEU A 11 21.63 20.81 41.69
C LEU A 11 20.66 21.79 41.02
N PHE A 12 20.93 23.10 41.09
CA PHE A 12 20.10 24.11 40.41
C PHE A 12 20.13 23.96 38.88
N SER A 13 21.28 23.63 38.27
CA SER A 13 21.37 23.44 36.81
C SER A 13 20.62 22.21 36.28
N VAL A 14 20.35 21.19 37.11
CA VAL A 14 19.56 20.01 36.72
C VAL A 14 18.07 20.21 37.04
N ILE A 15 17.71 20.94 38.10
CA ILE A 15 16.31 21.17 38.51
C ILE A 15 15.59 22.17 37.58
N ILE A 16 16.29 23.20 37.10
CA ILE A 16 15.70 24.26 36.25
C ILE A 16 15.17 23.73 34.90
N PRO A 17 15.93 22.94 34.10
CA PRO A 17 15.45 22.46 32.79
C PRO A 17 14.30 21.46 32.91
N LEU A 18 14.27 20.64 33.98
CA LEU A 18 13.17 19.70 34.26
C LEU A 18 11.84 20.40 34.52
N LYS A 19 11.87 21.50 35.27
CA LYS A 19 10.69 22.31 35.54
C LYS A 19 10.20 23.03 34.28
N ALA A 20 11.12 23.57 33.47
CA ALA A 20 10.78 24.29 32.24
C ALA A 20 10.08 23.41 31.18
N GLN A 21 10.52 22.16 30.98
CA GLN A 21 9.85 21.25 30.04
C GLN A 21 8.45 20.85 30.52
N LYS A 22 8.31 20.53 31.81
CA LYS A 22 7.01 20.21 32.41
C LYS A 22 6.03 21.36 32.21
N ASP A 23 6.46 22.58 32.51
CA ASP A 23 5.63 23.77 32.36
C ASP A 23 5.27 24.06 30.89
N TYR A 24 6.14 23.70 29.94
CA TYR A 24 5.89 23.89 28.51
C TYR A 24 4.82 22.94 27.93
N TYR A 25 4.90 21.64 28.21
CA TYR A 25 3.94 20.65 27.70
C TYR A 25 2.69 20.54 28.57
N PHE A 26 2.85 20.69 29.88
CA PHE A 26 1.85 20.40 30.90
C PHE A 26 1.74 21.52 31.95
N PRO A 27 1.40 22.76 31.53
CA PRO A 27 1.31 23.88 32.45
C PRO A 27 0.27 23.59 33.56
N GLY A 28 0.69 23.71 34.82
CA GLY A 28 -0.17 23.51 35.99
C GLY A 28 -0.49 22.06 36.34
N GLU A 29 0.06 21.08 35.62
CA GLU A 29 -0.22 19.66 35.89
C GLU A 29 0.58 19.08 37.06
N THR A 30 0.00 18.10 37.74
CA THR A 30 0.64 17.34 38.81
C THR A 30 0.70 15.87 38.45
N PHE A 31 1.88 15.26 38.60
CA PHE A 31 2.14 13.88 38.21
C PHE A 31 2.48 13.03 39.43
N SER A 32 2.03 11.77 39.44
CA SER A 32 2.50 10.77 40.38
C SER A 32 3.99 10.50 40.18
N SER A 33 4.75 10.39 41.27
CA SER A 33 6.16 10.00 41.24
C SER A 33 6.37 8.50 41.05
N GLU A 34 5.31 7.69 41.10
CA GLU A 34 5.37 6.24 40.90
C GLU A 34 5.60 5.87 39.43
N ILE A 35 5.13 6.73 38.52
CA ILE A 35 5.34 6.56 37.08
C ILE A 35 6.62 7.30 36.69
N PRO A 36 7.63 6.61 36.14
CA PRO A 36 8.88 7.26 35.75
C PRO A 36 8.62 8.27 34.63
N SER A 37 9.09 9.51 34.84
CA SER A 37 9.01 10.54 33.80
C SER A 37 9.88 10.19 32.58
N PRO A 38 9.55 10.71 31.39
CA PRO A 38 10.39 10.51 30.20
C PRO A 38 11.85 10.91 30.43
N TYR A 39 12.12 12.02 31.12
CA TYR A 39 13.49 12.43 31.43
C TYR A 39 14.22 11.41 32.31
N ALA A 40 13.54 10.87 33.33
CA ALA A 40 14.12 9.87 34.23
C ALA A 40 14.51 8.58 33.50
N TYR A 41 13.76 8.20 32.46
CA TYR A 41 14.06 7.03 31.64
C TYR A 41 15.08 7.31 30.53
N PHE A 42 14.90 8.40 29.78
CA PHE A 42 15.72 8.68 28.59
C PHE A 42 17.06 9.34 28.91
N GLY A 43 17.14 10.12 29.98
CA GLY A 43 18.29 10.95 30.35
C GLY A 43 18.38 12.28 29.59
N TYR A 44 17.35 12.63 28.81
CA TYR A 44 17.25 13.89 28.07
C TYR A 44 15.79 14.35 28.00
N HIS A 45 15.58 15.61 27.66
CA HIS A 45 14.26 16.18 27.49
C HIS A 45 13.67 15.79 26.13
N ILE A 46 12.40 15.36 26.11
CA ILE A 46 11.66 15.13 24.85
C ILE A 46 11.74 16.35 23.92
N GLY A 47 12.09 16.11 22.66
CA GLY A 47 12.35 17.16 21.67
C GLY A 47 13.80 17.65 21.60
N GLU A 48 14.67 17.29 22.56
CA GLU A 48 16.11 17.52 22.41
C GLU A 48 16.75 16.56 21.42
N TRP A 49 16.23 15.35 21.31
CA TRP A 49 16.66 14.33 20.37
C TRP A 49 15.44 13.65 19.77
N HIS A 50 15.55 13.15 18.55
CA HIS A 50 14.58 12.23 18.00
C HIS A 50 14.77 10.87 18.69
N THR A 51 13.76 10.38 19.39
CA THR A 51 13.85 9.13 20.14
C THR A 51 13.78 7.95 19.19
N ARG A 52 14.85 7.13 19.18
CA ARG A 52 14.89 5.87 18.41
C ARG A 52 13.73 4.96 18.84
N TYR A 53 13.22 4.19 17.89
CA TYR A 53 12.04 3.37 18.12
C TYR A 53 12.25 2.32 19.23
N ASP A 54 13.43 1.71 19.32
CA ASP A 54 13.76 0.74 20.37
C ASP A 54 13.67 1.37 21.78
N ARG A 55 14.12 2.61 21.94
CA ARG A 55 14.03 3.33 23.22
C ARG A 55 12.60 3.74 23.53
N LEU A 56 11.82 4.11 22.52
CA LEU A 56 10.40 4.40 22.66
C LEU A 56 9.65 3.17 23.16
N VAL A 57 9.82 2.02 22.50
CA VAL A 57 9.19 0.75 22.91
C VAL A 57 9.62 0.37 24.31
N GLY A 58 10.92 0.48 24.64
CA GLY A 58 11.40 0.21 26.00
C GLY A 58 10.76 1.12 27.07
N TYR A 59 10.42 2.36 26.73
CA TYR A 59 9.67 3.22 27.66
C TYR A 59 8.23 2.75 27.84
N PHE A 60 7.56 2.30 26.77
CA PHE A 60 6.23 1.69 26.87
C PHE A 60 6.24 0.40 27.70
N GLU A 61 7.29 -0.41 27.57
CA GLU A 61 7.51 -1.59 28.43
C GLU A 61 7.65 -1.19 29.90
N GLU A 62 8.42 -0.15 30.20
CA GLU A 62 8.57 0.36 31.58
C GLU A 62 7.25 0.93 32.13
N LEU A 63 6.45 1.63 31.31
CA LEU A 63 5.13 2.10 31.70
C LEU A 63 4.17 0.93 32.02
N ALA A 64 4.10 -0.08 31.15
CA ALA A 64 3.28 -1.28 31.37
C ALA A 64 3.73 -2.09 32.60
N LYS A 65 5.02 -2.07 32.91
CA LYS A 65 5.58 -2.71 34.10
C LYS A 65 5.29 -1.96 35.39
N THR A 66 5.26 -0.62 35.35
CA THR A 66 5.12 0.23 36.55
C THR A 66 3.67 0.61 36.85
N SER A 67 2.74 0.39 35.94
CA SER A 67 1.33 0.79 36.07
C SER A 67 0.38 -0.38 35.80
N ASP A 68 -0.51 -0.67 36.75
CA ASP A 68 -1.62 -1.63 36.59
C ASP A 68 -2.73 -1.15 35.64
N MET A 69 -2.65 0.11 35.19
CA MET A 69 -3.53 0.73 34.21
C MET A 69 -3.07 0.56 32.75
N ALA A 70 -1.98 -0.17 32.49
CA ALA A 70 -1.39 -0.30 31.17
C ALA A 70 -1.01 -1.74 30.81
N GLU A 71 -1.26 -2.14 29.55
CA GLU A 71 -0.81 -3.42 28.98
C GLU A 71 -0.20 -3.18 27.59
N LEU A 72 1.00 -3.73 27.34
CA LEU A 72 1.68 -3.60 26.05
C LEU A 72 1.48 -4.86 25.20
N HIS A 73 0.93 -4.71 24.01
CA HIS A 73 0.77 -5.80 23.06
C HIS A 73 1.72 -5.65 21.89
N THR A 74 2.42 -6.73 21.53
CA THR A 74 3.10 -6.83 20.23
C THR A 74 2.12 -7.41 19.21
N ILE A 75 1.76 -6.63 18.20
CA ILE A 75 0.78 -7.01 17.17
C ILE A 75 1.42 -7.68 15.96
N GLY A 76 2.75 -7.64 15.85
CA GLY A 76 3.53 -8.28 14.79
C GLY A 76 4.93 -7.71 14.68
N HIS A 77 5.61 -7.99 13.57
CA HIS A 77 6.96 -7.48 13.29
C HIS A 77 7.05 -6.93 11.86
N THR A 78 7.91 -5.93 11.66
CA THR A 78 8.23 -5.40 10.33
C THR A 78 9.19 -6.32 9.56
N ASN A 79 9.44 -5.99 8.29
CA ASN A 79 10.43 -6.69 7.47
C ASN A 79 11.87 -6.59 8.02
N GLN A 80 12.17 -5.56 8.82
CA GLN A 80 13.44 -5.44 9.55
C GLN A 80 13.39 -5.97 10.98
N LEU A 81 12.37 -6.79 11.29
CA LEU A 81 12.19 -7.46 12.58
C LEU A 81 11.99 -6.52 13.77
N ARG A 82 11.51 -5.28 13.54
CA ARG A 82 11.10 -4.40 14.64
C ARG A 82 9.70 -4.80 15.12
N PRO A 83 9.46 -4.89 16.43
CA PRO A 83 8.13 -5.19 16.94
C PRO A 83 7.19 -4.03 16.61
N GLN A 84 6.00 -4.32 16.08
CA GLN A 84 4.91 -3.34 16.06
C GLN A 84 4.11 -3.52 17.34
N VAL A 85 3.97 -2.44 18.11
CA VAL A 85 3.35 -2.50 19.44
C VAL A 85 2.15 -1.56 19.56
N VAL A 86 1.23 -1.92 20.46
CA VAL A 86 0.12 -1.07 20.89
C VAL A 86 0.10 -1.06 22.42
N LEU A 87 0.22 0.12 23.03
CA LEU A 87 0.05 0.30 24.47
C LEU A 87 -1.44 0.56 24.76
N VAL A 88 -2.06 -0.34 25.52
CA VAL A 88 -3.45 -0.24 25.94
C VAL A 88 -3.50 0.39 27.32
N ILE A 89 -4.26 1.48 27.48
CA ILE A 89 -4.41 2.19 28.75
C ILE A 89 -5.89 2.33 29.12
N SER A 90 -6.23 1.97 30.36
CA SER A 90 -7.54 2.17 30.97
C SER A 90 -7.41 2.05 32.50
N LYS A 91 -8.46 2.30 33.27
CA LYS A 91 -8.42 1.94 34.71
C LYS A 91 -8.12 0.46 34.91
N ASN A 92 -7.48 0.12 36.03
CA ASN A 92 -7.06 -1.26 36.35
C ASN A 92 -8.23 -2.28 36.22
N GLN A 93 -9.43 -1.95 36.70
CA GLN A 93 -10.58 -2.85 36.57
C GLN A 93 -10.97 -3.13 35.11
N ASN A 94 -10.78 -2.16 34.22
CA ASN A 94 -11.01 -2.35 32.78
C ASN A 94 -9.89 -3.17 32.17
N ILE A 95 -8.62 -2.94 32.54
CA ILE A 95 -7.47 -3.74 32.09
C ILE A 95 -7.69 -5.22 32.43
N GLN A 96 -8.08 -5.53 33.66
CA GLN A 96 -8.40 -6.89 34.10
C GLN A 96 -9.62 -7.52 33.38
N ASN A 97 -10.42 -6.70 32.69
CA ASN A 97 -11.67 -7.09 32.03
C ASN A 97 -11.68 -6.76 30.52
N LEU A 98 -10.51 -6.56 29.90
CA LEU A 98 -10.39 -6.07 28.52
C LEU A 98 -11.14 -6.97 27.53
N GLU A 99 -11.01 -8.28 27.65
CA GLU A 99 -11.63 -9.22 26.71
C GLU A 99 -13.17 -9.15 26.75
N ASN A 100 -13.77 -8.94 27.93
CA ASN A 100 -15.21 -8.75 28.04
C ASN A 100 -15.64 -7.39 27.49
N ILE A 101 -14.87 -6.33 27.72
CA ILE A 101 -15.11 -5.01 27.13
C ILE A 101 -15.09 -5.11 25.60
N ARG A 102 -14.03 -5.72 25.06
CA ARG A 102 -13.81 -5.91 23.62
C ARG A 102 -14.93 -6.74 22.99
N THR A 103 -15.25 -7.92 23.55
CA THR A 103 -16.30 -8.80 23.03
C THR A 103 -17.69 -8.18 23.16
N ASN A 104 -17.96 -7.38 24.20
CA ASN A 104 -19.21 -6.65 24.30
C ASN A 104 -19.29 -5.50 23.29
N HIS A 105 -18.18 -4.82 23.02
CA HIS A 105 -18.09 -3.75 22.02
C HIS A 105 -18.32 -4.25 20.59
N ILE A 106 -17.66 -5.33 20.17
CA ILE A 106 -17.82 -5.86 18.80
C ILE A 106 -19.25 -6.35 18.50
N LYS A 107 -20.08 -6.61 19.51
CA LYS A 107 -21.52 -6.88 19.27
C LYS A 107 -22.20 -5.73 18.54
N LEU A 108 -21.76 -4.48 18.74
CA LEU A 108 -22.26 -3.30 18.03
C LEU A 108 -22.02 -3.40 16.51
N ALA A 109 -20.98 -4.12 16.08
CA ALA A 109 -20.68 -4.33 14.66
C ALA A 109 -21.54 -5.42 13.99
N ASP A 110 -22.27 -6.24 14.76
CA ASP A 110 -23.18 -7.27 14.22
C ASP A 110 -24.64 -6.94 14.56
N PRO A 111 -25.43 -6.38 13.62
CA PRO A 111 -26.83 -6.03 13.83
C PRO A 111 -27.74 -7.18 14.27
N LYS A 112 -27.32 -8.44 14.14
CA LYS A 112 -28.08 -9.61 14.59
C LYS A 112 -27.99 -9.83 16.09
N GLN A 113 -26.96 -9.29 16.74
CA GLN A 113 -26.78 -9.37 18.18
C GLN A 113 -27.64 -8.31 18.92
N PRO A 114 -28.17 -8.62 20.11
CA PRO A 114 -28.80 -7.61 20.96
C PRO A 114 -27.89 -6.41 21.19
N MET A 115 -28.45 -5.20 21.17
CA MET A 115 -27.68 -3.98 21.44
C MET A 115 -27.29 -3.96 22.93
N PRO A 116 -25.98 -3.88 23.26
CA PRO A 116 -25.54 -3.72 24.63
C PRO A 116 -25.99 -2.37 25.24
N ASP A 117 -25.94 -2.26 26.56
CA ASP A 117 -26.18 -1.01 27.28
C ASP A 117 -25.01 -0.03 27.08
N VAL A 118 -25.12 0.78 26.02
CA VAL A 118 -24.07 1.72 25.61
C VAL A 118 -23.72 2.75 26.68
N ALA A 119 -24.62 3.07 27.62
CA ALA A 119 -24.36 4.03 28.68
C ALA A 119 -23.26 3.56 29.65
N LYS A 120 -23.00 2.24 29.73
CA LYS A 120 -21.99 1.65 30.64
C LYS A 120 -20.69 1.24 29.95
N MET A 121 -20.60 1.32 28.63
CA MET A 121 -19.47 0.81 27.86
C MET A 121 -18.36 1.86 27.71
N PRO A 122 -17.08 1.58 28.01
CA PRO A 122 -16.02 2.56 27.75
C PRO A 122 -15.90 2.90 26.26
N ALA A 123 -15.35 4.08 25.94
CA ALA A 123 -15.01 4.46 24.57
C ALA A 123 -13.78 3.66 24.12
N ILE A 124 -13.74 3.23 22.88
CA ILE A 124 -12.55 2.59 22.29
C ILE A 124 -11.89 3.62 21.37
N ILE A 125 -10.73 4.15 21.76
CA ILE A 125 -10.05 5.25 21.06
C ILE A 125 -8.67 4.79 20.65
N ASN A 126 -8.33 4.94 19.37
CA ASN A 126 -7.03 4.57 18.82
C ASN A 126 -6.27 5.83 18.40
N LEU A 127 -5.07 6.03 18.95
CA LEU A 127 -4.18 7.11 18.58
C LEU A 127 -3.01 6.49 17.80
N ALA A 128 -3.03 6.68 16.48
CA ALA A 128 -2.11 6.04 15.55
C ALA A 128 -1.13 7.06 14.97
N TYR A 129 0.14 6.94 15.35
CA TYR A 129 1.16 7.91 15.02
C TYR A 129 2.12 7.44 13.92
N SER A 130 2.69 8.39 13.19
CA SER A 130 3.89 8.22 12.36
C SER A 130 3.81 7.03 11.38
N VAL A 131 2.75 6.97 10.57
CA VAL A 131 2.67 6.07 9.39
C VAL A 131 3.67 6.43 8.31
N HIS A 132 4.05 7.70 8.24
CA HIS A 132 5.27 8.13 7.56
C HIS A 132 6.38 8.30 8.60
N GLY A 133 7.50 7.62 8.39
CA GLY A 133 8.58 7.59 9.38
C GLY A 133 9.30 8.92 9.57
N ASN A 134 9.26 9.80 8.57
CA ASN A 134 9.85 11.15 8.63
C ASN A 134 8.86 12.25 9.05
N GLU A 135 7.78 11.87 9.73
CA GLU A 135 6.83 12.76 10.42
C GLU A 135 7.01 12.51 11.93
N PRO A 136 8.14 12.96 12.52
CA PRO A 136 8.69 12.39 13.76
C PRO A 136 7.99 12.83 15.06
N SER A 137 7.30 13.97 15.06
CA SER A 137 6.68 14.54 16.27
C SER A 137 5.55 13.69 16.83
N GLY A 138 4.88 12.90 15.98
CA GLY A 138 3.86 11.95 16.41
C GLY A 138 4.37 10.94 17.44
N GLY A 139 5.48 10.27 17.17
CA GLY A 139 6.06 9.30 18.11
C GLY A 139 6.51 9.90 19.45
N GLU A 140 7.04 11.14 19.45
CA GLU A 140 7.36 11.83 20.72
C GLU A 140 6.09 12.28 21.47
N ALA A 141 5.05 12.69 20.75
CA ALA A 141 3.76 12.99 21.34
C ALA A 141 3.12 11.73 21.94
N ALA A 142 3.31 10.55 21.34
CA ALA A 142 2.85 9.28 21.90
C ALA A 142 3.50 8.98 23.27
N ILE A 143 4.81 9.24 23.42
CA ILE A 143 5.54 9.12 24.69
C ILE A 143 4.91 10.03 25.76
N LEU A 144 4.71 11.32 25.42
CA LEU A 144 4.15 12.30 26.35
C LEU A 144 2.69 12.02 26.68
N THR A 145 1.91 11.54 25.71
CA THR A 145 0.48 11.20 25.88
C THR A 145 0.32 10.02 26.82
N ALA A 146 1.09 8.95 26.63
CA ALA A 146 1.07 7.78 27.51
C ALA A 146 1.48 8.16 28.94
N TYR A 147 2.57 8.93 29.08
CA TYR A 147 3.01 9.41 30.39
C TYR A 147 1.94 10.28 31.06
N TRP A 148 1.36 11.24 30.35
CA TRP A 148 0.32 12.10 30.89
C TRP A 148 -0.89 11.29 31.36
N LEU A 149 -1.34 10.34 30.54
CA LEU A 149 -2.51 9.54 30.85
C LEU A 149 -2.29 8.64 32.07
N LEU A 150 -1.08 8.13 32.32
CA LEU A 150 -0.80 7.26 33.47
C LEU A 150 -0.43 8.03 34.74
N ALA A 151 0.33 9.11 34.61
CA ALA A 151 0.89 9.82 35.76
C ALA A 151 0.03 11.00 36.23
N SER A 152 -0.75 11.62 35.33
CA SER A 152 -1.46 12.87 35.65
C SER A 152 -2.57 12.68 36.69
N GLN A 153 -2.60 13.61 37.63
CA GLN A 153 -3.61 13.71 38.68
C GLN A 153 -4.76 14.66 38.35
N SER A 154 -4.79 15.26 37.15
CA SER A 154 -5.90 16.10 36.73
C SER A 154 -7.21 15.33 36.58
N ASP A 155 -8.33 16.04 36.76
CA ASP A 155 -9.66 15.47 36.65
C ASP A 155 -9.94 14.93 35.25
N LEU A 156 -9.42 15.60 34.21
CA LEU A 156 -9.56 15.14 32.82
C LEU A 156 -8.85 13.80 32.59
N ALA A 157 -7.61 13.65 33.07
CA ALA A 157 -6.87 12.39 32.92
C ALA A 157 -7.57 11.24 33.66
N LYS A 158 -8.08 11.50 34.86
CA LYS A 158 -8.90 10.54 35.63
C LYS A 158 -10.18 10.17 34.88
N GLU A 159 -10.91 11.15 34.36
CA GLU A 159 -12.15 10.92 33.62
C GLU A 159 -11.91 10.05 32.38
N ILE A 160 -10.82 10.30 31.64
CA ILE A 160 -10.47 9.49 30.46
C ILE A 160 -10.15 8.05 30.87
N ARG A 161 -9.31 7.83 31.89
CA ARG A 161 -8.97 6.47 32.37
C ARG A 161 -10.20 5.69 32.82
N GLU A 162 -11.17 6.37 33.44
CA GLU A 162 -12.40 5.75 33.94
C GLU A 162 -13.35 5.30 32.82
N ASN A 163 -13.38 6.04 31.71
CA ASN A 163 -14.43 5.94 30.69
C ASN A 163 -13.94 5.49 29.31
N ALA A 164 -12.66 5.21 29.12
CA ALA A 164 -12.11 4.78 27.83
C ALA A 164 -11.07 3.66 27.95
N VAL A 165 -10.97 2.88 26.88
CA VAL A 165 -9.82 2.04 26.54
C VAL A 165 -9.08 2.76 25.43
N ILE A 166 -7.87 3.24 25.73
CA ILE A 166 -7.02 3.97 24.80
C ILE A 166 -6.01 2.99 24.20
N LEU A 167 -5.93 2.94 22.88
CA LEU A 167 -4.96 2.16 22.11
C LEU A 167 -3.94 3.14 21.53
N ILE A 168 -2.69 3.10 21.99
CA ILE A 168 -1.61 3.97 21.48
C ILE A 168 -0.69 3.15 20.59
N ASP A 169 -0.72 3.42 19.28
CA ASP A 169 0.23 2.90 18.30
C ASP A 169 1.29 3.98 18.02
N PRO A 170 2.50 3.86 18.61
CA PRO A 170 3.45 4.97 18.64
C PRO A 170 4.16 5.23 17.31
N ALA A 171 4.19 4.26 16.40
CA ALA A 171 4.70 4.41 15.05
C ALA A 171 4.25 3.23 14.19
N ILE A 172 3.36 3.48 13.22
CA ILE A 172 2.96 2.45 12.25
C ILE A 172 4.15 2.04 11.37
N ASN A 173 5.06 2.98 11.06
CA ASN A 173 6.26 2.74 10.25
C ASN A 173 7.55 2.87 11.09
N PRO A 174 7.89 1.89 11.94
CA PRO A 174 9.08 1.97 12.78
C PRO A 174 10.38 1.89 11.95
N ASP A 175 10.35 1.20 10.80
CA ASP A 175 11.49 1.07 9.90
C ASP A 175 11.88 2.39 9.24
N GLY A 176 10.90 3.14 8.73
CA GLY A 176 11.10 4.48 8.20
C GLY A 176 11.45 5.48 9.29
N ARG A 177 10.83 5.35 10.48
CA ARG A 177 11.09 6.22 11.62
C ARG A 177 12.55 6.15 12.04
N ASP A 178 13.09 4.96 12.25
CA ASP A 178 14.50 4.83 12.66
C ASP A 178 15.47 5.36 11.59
N ARG A 179 15.14 5.19 10.30
CA ARG A 179 15.92 5.79 9.19
C ARG A 179 15.98 7.31 9.33
N HIS A 180 14.83 7.93 9.55
CA HIS A 180 14.72 9.38 9.75
C HIS A 180 15.42 9.83 11.04
N THR A 181 15.08 9.22 12.18
CA THR A 181 15.61 9.56 13.50
C THR A 181 17.13 9.48 13.53
N ASN A 182 17.71 8.44 12.92
CA ASN A 182 19.16 8.33 12.82
C ASN A 182 19.76 9.47 11.98
N TRP A 183 19.14 9.81 10.83
CA TRP A 183 19.57 10.92 9.97
C TRP A 183 19.54 12.27 10.69
N ALA A 184 18.40 12.62 11.32
CA ALA A 184 18.23 13.88 12.01
C ALA A 184 19.22 14.01 13.19
N ASN A 185 19.39 12.94 13.98
CA ASN A 185 20.29 12.96 15.13
C ASN A 185 21.77 13.02 14.72
N MET A 186 22.20 12.31 13.67
CA MET A 186 23.62 12.31 13.27
C MET A 186 24.07 13.64 12.63
N HIS A 187 23.13 14.45 12.12
CA HIS A 187 23.41 15.75 11.50
C HIS A 187 23.09 16.94 12.42
N LYS A 188 22.51 16.70 13.60
CA LYS A 188 22.16 17.75 14.56
C LYS A 188 23.37 18.63 14.92
N GLY A 189 23.22 19.95 14.75
CA GLY A 189 24.20 20.96 15.19
C GLY A 189 24.13 21.29 16.69
N PHE A 190 25.21 21.87 17.24
CA PHE A 190 25.22 22.49 18.57
C PHE A 190 25.85 23.89 18.52
N PRO A 191 25.04 24.98 18.60
CA PRO A 191 23.57 25.00 18.68
C PRO A 191 22.89 24.44 17.41
N PRO A 192 21.59 24.05 17.48
CA PRO A 192 20.85 23.58 16.31
C PRO A 192 20.81 24.61 15.18
N VAL A 193 20.82 24.14 13.93
CA VAL A 193 20.82 24.97 12.72
C VAL A 193 19.40 25.03 12.17
N ALA A 194 18.87 26.24 11.97
CA ALA A 194 17.50 26.44 11.47
C ALA A 194 17.40 26.61 9.94
N ASP A 195 18.52 26.81 9.24
CA ASP A 195 18.52 27.02 7.80
C ASP A 195 17.89 25.81 7.08
N PRO A 196 16.82 25.96 6.28
CA PRO A 196 16.18 24.85 5.60
C PRO A 196 17.08 24.04 4.65
N LEU A 197 18.23 24.59 4.25
CA LEU A 197 19.22 23.91 3.42
C LEU A 197 20.20 23.06 4.22
N ASP A 198 20.16 23.09 5.56
CA ASP A 198 21.00 22.24 6.38
C ASP A 198 20.76 20.76 6.09
N ARG A 199 21.82 19.96 6.21
CA ARG A 199 21.79 18.54 5.90
C ARG A 199 20.82 17.76 6.78
N GLU A 200 20.57 18.21 8.01
CA GLU A 200 19.58 17.62 8.91
C GLU A 200 18.19 17.50 8.27
N HIS A 201 17.76 18.53 7.53
CA HIS A 201 16.41 18.64 6.97
C HIS A 201 16.24 17.96 5.61
N ASN A 202 17.33 17.55 4.98
CA ASN A 202 17.40 17.10 3.60
C ASN A 202 17.87 15.64 3.53
N GLU A 203 16.94 14.71 3.82
CA GLU A 203 17.19 13.27 3.82
C GLU A 203 17.73 12.75 2.48
N ILE A 204 18.62 11.76 2.53
CA ILE A 204 19.04 11.03 1.34
C ILE A 204 17.91 10.11 0.84
N TRP A 205 17.96 9.77 -0.46
CA TRP A 205 17.13 8.71 -1.03
C TRP A 205 17.60 7.33 -0.54
N PRO A 206 16.71 6.40 -0.15
CA PRO A 206 15.28 6.58 0.08
C PRO A 206 15.03 7.33 1.40
N SER A 207 14.01 8.17 1.47
CA SER A 207 13.72 8.96 2.67
C SER A 207 13.14 8.11 3.81
N GLY A 208 13.07 8.66 5.03
CA GLY A 208 12.39 8.01 6.16
C GLY A 208 10.87 7.89 6.02
N ARG A 209 10.26 8.53 5.01
CA ARG A 209 8.79 8.48 4.79
C ARG A 209 8.26 7.05 4.66
N VAL A 210 8.98 6.23 3.92
CA VAL A 210 8.52 4.93 3.43
C VAL A 210 9.05 3.76 4.27
N ASN A 211 8.42 2.59 4.18
CA ASN A 211 8.81 1.40 4.96
C ASN A 211 10.09 0.72 4.42
N HIS A 212 10.32 -0.56 4.77
CA HIS A 212 11.44 -1.36 4.25
C HIS A 212 11.49 -1.42 2.72
N TYR A 213 10.37 -1.79 2.10
CA TYR A 213 10.24 -1.93 0.65
C TYR A 213 9.93 -0.60 -0.06
N TRP A 214 10.06 0.53 0.65
CA TRP A 214 9.80 1.86 0.12
C TRP A 214 8.35 2.14 -0.28
N PHE A 215 7.39 1.50 0.40
CA PHE A 215 5.98 1.78 0.25
C PHE A 215 5.55 2.95 1.14
N ASP A 216 4.61 3.74 0.63
CA ASP A 216 3.80 4.64 1.44
C ASP A 216 2.74 3.82 2.17
N LEU A 217 2.90 3.66 3.48
CA LEU A 217 2.01 2.85 4.30
C LEU A 217 0.62 3.49 4.47
N ASN A 218 0.49 4.81 4.30
CA ASN A 218 -0.81 5.46 4.32
C ASN A 218 -1.55 5.33 2.97
N ARG A 219 -1.21 4.31 2.18
CA ARG A 219 -1.94 3.87 0.98
C ARG A 219 -2.26 2.38 1.02
N ASP A 220 -1.87 1.68 2.09
CA ASP A 220 -1.86 0.21 2.15
C ASP A 220 -2.97 -0.41 3.03
N TRP A 221 -3.82 0.41 3.67
CA TRP A 221 -4.88 -0.10 4.58
C TRP A 221 -5.94 -0.96 3.87
N LEU A 222 -6.15 -0.77 2.57
CA LEU A 222 -7.04 -1.59 1.74
C LEU A 222 -6.27 -2.69 0.96
N PRO A 223 -5.12 -2.41 0.32
CA PRO A 223 -4.39 -3.46 -0.39
C PRO A 223 -3.77 -4.55 0.49
N LEU A 224 -3.36 -4.21 1.72
CA LEU A 224 -2.61 -5.06 2.64
C LEU A 224 -1.37 -5.70 1.98
N ALA A 225 -0.68 -4.94 1.13
CA ALA A 225 0.52 -5.42 0.44
C ALA A 225 1.70 -5.56 1.41
N GLN A 226 1.76 -4.74 2.45
CA GLN A 226 2.86 -4.69 3.43
C GLN A 226 2.47 -5.35 4.76
N VAL A 227 3.46 -5.97 5.41
CA VAL A 227 3.26 -6.70 6.68
C VAL A 227 2.79 -5.76 7.80
N GLU A 228 3.23 -4.50 7.76
CA GLU A 228 2.88 -3.51 8.76
C GLU A 228 1.37 -3.27 8.84
N LEU A 229 0.67 -3.18 7.69
CA LEU A 229 -0.77 -3.01 7.64
C LEU A 229 -1.53 -4.34 7.78
N GLN A 230 -0.95 -5.47 7.38
CA GLN A 230 -1.54 -6.78 7.67
C GLN A 230 -1.68 -6.99 9.20
N ASN A 231 -0.61 -6.71 9.96
CA ASN A 231 -0.63 -6.78 11.43
C ASN A 231 -1.64 -5.79 12.03
N LYS A 232 -1.63 -4.54 11.54
CA LYS A 232 -2.51 -3.48 12.05
C LYS A 232 -3.98 -3.75 11.78
N ILE A 233 -4.35 -4.20 10.58
CA ILE A 233 -5.75 -4.49 10.23
C ILE A 233 -6.26 -5.74 10.95
N ALA A 234 -5.41 -6.75 11.14
CA ALA A 234 -5.75 -7.88 11.99
C ALA A 234 -6.09 -7.43 13.41
N TRP A 235 -5.29 -6.54 14.01
CA TRP A 235 -5.57 -5.93 15.31
C TRP A 235 -6.84 -5.07 15.29
N TYR A 236 -6.99 -4.20 14.28
CA TYR A 236 -8.14 -3.30 14.14
C TYR A 236 -9.46 -4.06 14.18
N HIS A 237 -9.57 -5.18 13.44
CA HIS A 237 -10.78 -5.99 13.40
C HIS A 237 -11.10 -6.74 14.71
N THR A 238 -10.19 -6.72 15.70
CA THR A 238 -10.52 -7.20 17.04
C THR A 238 -11.17 -6.14 17.93
N TRP A 239 -11.03 -4.86 17.58
CA TRP A 239 -11.43 -3.72 18.41
C TRP A 239 -12.51 -2.81 17.81
N TYR A 240 -12.55 -2.60 16.49
CA TYR A 240 -13.45 -1.62 15.85
C TYR A 240 -13.53 -0.28 16.61
N PRO A 241 -12.43 0.48 16.73
CA PRO A 241 -12.39 1.70 17.52
C PRO A 241 -13.49 2.68 17.14
N ASN A 242 -14.07 3.34 18.14
CA ASN A 242 -15.03 4.41 17.92
C ASN A 242 -14.39 5.60 17.20
N VAL A 243 -13.15 5.92 17.57
CA VAL A 243 -12.39 7.06 17.04
C VAL A 243 -10.95 6.61 16.77
N VAL A 244 -10.42 7.03 15.62
CA VAL A 244 -9.02 6.81 15.23
C VAL A 244 -8.40 8.15 14.86
N GLY A 245 -7.35 8.56 15.58
CA GLY A 245 -6.50 9.67 15.16
C GLY A 245 -5.34 9.17 14.30
N ASP A 246 -5.23 9.68 13.08
CA ASP A 246 -4.15 9.42 12.12
C ASP A 246 -3.21 10.63 12.11
N PHE A 247 -2.10 10.54 12.84
CA PHE A 247 -1.24 11.68 13.13
C PHE A 247 -0.06 11.79 12.15
N HIS A 248 -0.01 12.93 11.46
CA HIS A 248 0.88 13.25 10.35
C HIS A 248 1.60 14.59 10.51
N GLU A 249 2.51 14.85 9.59
CA GLU A 249 3.12 16.16 9.38
C GLU A 249 3.17 16.58 7.91
N MET A 250 3.14 17.90 7.71
CA MET A 250 3.24 18.56 6.42
C MET A 250 4.44 19.51 6.35
N GLY A 251 4.58 20.22 5.23
CA GLY A 251 5.68 21.18 5.04
C GLY A 251 5.78 22.21 6.17
N THR A 252 7.00 22.63 6.47
CA THR A 252 7.37 23.57 7.55
C THR A 252 6.61 24.88 7.49
N ASN A 253 6.28 25.36 6.29
CA ASN A 253 5.53 26.60 6.11
C ASN A 253 4.00 26.46 6.27
N SER A 254 3.52 25.30 6.70
CA SER A 254 2.12 25.09 7.07
C SER A 254 1.87 25.38 8.56
N THR A 255 0.60 25.38 8.97
CA THR A 255 0.20 25.43 10.39
C THR A 255 -0.35 24.06 10.81
N TYR A 256 -1.40 23.94 11.62
CA TYR A 256 -2.04 22.65 11.92
C TYR A 256 -3.27 22.41 11.02
N PHE A 257 -3.54 21.18 10.61
CA PHE A 257 -4.83 20.79 10.01
C PHE A 257 -5.48 19.64 10.77
N PHE A 258 -6.80 19.72 10.84
CA PHE A 258 -7.67 18.65 11.33
C PHE A 258 -8.98 18.68 10.54
N GLU A 259 -9.69 17.55 10.53
CA GLU A 259 -10.98 17.45 9.86
C GLU A 259 -12.06 18.35 10.51
N PRO A 260 -13.06 18.84 9.76
CA PRO A 260 -13.58 18.36 8.49
C PRO A 260 -12.71 18.65 7.25
N THR A 261 -12.74 17.77 6.25
CA THR A 261 -12.14 17.98 4.92
C THR A 261 -13.04 18.86 4.03
N LYS A 262 -12.60 19.21 2.79
CA LYS A 262 -13.41 20.00 1.85
C LYS A 262 -14.74 19.28 1.54
N PRO A 263 -15.90 19.89 1.85
CA PRO A 263 -17.20 19.26 1.63
C PRO A 263 -17.41 18.85 0.17
N PHE A 264 -17.97 17.66 -0.04
CA PHE A 264 -18.33 17.05 -1.34
C PHE A 264 -17.16 16.68 -2.27
N SER A 265 -16.00 17.33 -2.15
CA SER A 265 -14.82 17.08 -2.98
C SER A 265 -13.98 15.92 -2.49
N SER A 266 -13.91 15.76 -1.18
CA SER A 266 -12.94 14.92 -0.49
C SER A 266 -13.56 13.65 0.09
N GLU A 267 -14.81 13.33 -0.18
CA GLU A 267 -15.54 12.34 0.61
C GLU A 267 -15.72 10.99 -0.11
N ASN A 268 -15.59 9.88 0.61
CA ASN A 268 -15.85 8.56 0.06
C ASN A 268 -17.35 8.33 -0.20
N PRO A 269 -17.75 7.85 -1.40
CA PRO A 269 -19.16 7.62 -1.76
C PRO A 269 -19.86 6.48 -0.98
N VAL A 270 -19.12 5.64 -0.24
CA VAL A 270 -19.69 4.55 0.57
C VAL A 270 -19.86 4.93 2.04
N VAL A 271 -19.19 5.98 2.51
CA VAL A 271 -19.28 6.45 3.90
C VAL A 271 -20.56 7.25 4.11
N PRO A 272 -21.36 7.00 5.16
CA PRO A 272 -22.56 7.78 5.43
C PRO A 272 -22.27 9.27 5.63
N ARG A 273 -23.08 10.14 5.01
CA ARG A 273 -22.97 11.61 5.16
C ARG A 273 -22.94 12.10 6.61
N LYS A 274 -23.65 11.39 7.50
CA LYS A 274 -23.66 11.67 8.94
C LYS A 274 -22.25 11.73 9.55
N ASN A 275 -21.32 10.90 9.07
CA ASN A 275 -19.92 10.93 9.53
C ASN A 275 -19.31 12.32 9.27
N TYR A 276 -19.35 12.79 8.02
CA TYR A 276 -18.78 14.07 7.60
C TYR A 276 -19.54 15.31 8.13
N GLU A 277 -20.87 15.26 8.13
CA GLU A 277 -21.71 16.45 8.40
C GLU A 277 -22.00 16.68 9.89
N ASP A 278 -22.11 15.62 10.70
CA ASP A 278 -22.44 15.72 12.13
C ASP A 278 -21.20 15.41 12.98
N ILE A 279 -20.67 14.19 12.87
CA ILE A 279 -19.64 13.69 13.78
C ILE A 279 -18.35 14.49 13.66
N ASN A 280 -17.88 14.69 12.42
CA ASN A 280 -16.65 15.41 12.13
C ASN A 280 -16.69 16.86 12.67
N ASN A 281 -17.77 17.59 12.39
CA ASN A 281 -17.98 18.94 12.89
C ASN A 281 -18.06 19.00 14.43
N LYS A 282 -18.61 17.96 15.07
CA LYS A 282 -18.68 17.86 16.53
C LYS A 282 -17.28 17.76 17.14
N PHE A 283 -16.46 16.83 16.65
CA PHE A 283 -15.09 16.62 17.13
C PHE A 283 -14.17 17.82 16.86
N ALA A 284 -14.34 18.49 15.71
CA ALA A 284 -13.56 19.67 15.33
C ALA A 284 -13.56 20.78 16.40
N THR A 285 -14.65 20.93 17.17
CA THR A 285 -14.74 21.95 18.23
C THR A 285 -13.77 21.71 19.39
N TYR A 286 -13.49 20.45 19.72
CA TYR A 286 -12.51 20.09 20.76
C TYR A 286 -11.08 20.40 20.30
N PHE A 287 -10.77 20.12 19.03
CA PHE A 287 -9.46 20.39 18.44
C PHE A 287 -9.17 21.88 18.34
N ALA A 288 -10.15 22.66 17.87
CA ALA A 288 -10.09 24.11 17.84
C ALA A 288 -9.78 24.67 19.23
N LYS A 289 -10.58 24.30 20.24
CA LYS A 289 -10.38 24.71 21.64
C LYS A 289 -8.98 24.38 22.16
N ALA A 290 -8.46 23.19 21.83
CA ALA A 290 -7.15 22.74 22.28
C ALA A 290 -6.01 23.56 21.69
N LEU A 291 -6.06 23.88 20.39
CA LEU A 291 -5.04 24.68 19.71
C LEU A 291 -5.15 26.17 20.02
N ASP A 292 -6.38 26.71 20.13
CA ASP A 292 -6.65 28.08 20.59
C ASP A 292 -6.03 28.32 21.97
N GLY A 293 -6.19 27.36 22.89
CA GLY A 293 -5.66 27.42 24.25
C GLY A 293 -4.13 27.51 24.34
N ILE A 294 -3.41 27.15 23.28
CA ILE A 294 -1.94 27.29 23.18
C ILE A 294 -1.50 28.28 22.10
N GLY A 295 -2.43 29.02 21.50
CA GLY A 295 -2.17 30.02 20.46
C GLY A 295 -1.62 29.44 19.14
N SER A 296 -1.89 28.17 18.84
CA SER A 296 -1.41 27.53 17.61
C SER A 296 -2.43 27.69 16.49
N LEU A 297 -1.98 28.23 15.36
CA LEU A 297 -2.84 28.43 14.20
C LEU A 297 -3.20 27.09 13.55
N TYR A 298 -4.41 27.03 12.99
CA TYR A 298 -4.91 25.86 12.29
C TYR A 298 -5.84 26.23 11.14
N TRP A 299 -6.17 25.26 10.31
CA TRP A 299 -7.16 25.37 9.24
C TRP A 299 -7.92 24.05 9.09
N THR A 300 -9.11 24.11 8.50
CA THR A 300 -10.01 22.97 8.23
C THR A 300 -10.77 23.24 6.92
N LYS A 301 -11.50 22.26 6.39
CA LYS A 301 -12.38 22.37 5.19
C LYS A 301 -11.66 22.61 3.86
N GLU A 302 -10.41 22.17 3.75
CA GLU A 302 -9.61 22.33 2.53
C GLU A 302 -9.00 21.00 2.03
N VAL A 303 -7.70 20.96 1.73
CA VAL A 303 -7.09 20.22 0.61
C VAL A 303 -6.96 18.70 0.71
N PHE A 304 -7.18 18.09 1.87
CA PHE A 304 -6.99 16.64 2.07
C PHE A 304 -8.25 15.86 1.69
N ASP A 305 -8.08 14.70 1.05
CA ASP A 305 -9.18 13.81 0.67
C ASP A 305 -9.30 12.57 1.57
N ASN A 306 -10.55 12.18 1.80
CA ASN A 306 -11.01 10.93 2.40
C ASN A 306 -11.71 10.06 1.34
N SER A 307 -11.37 10.24 0.06
CA SER A 307 -12.03 9.55 -1.05
C SER A 307 -11.61 8.08 -1.10
N TYR A 308 -10.32 7.77 -0.87
CA TYR A 308 -9.77 6.42 -0.98
C TYR A 308 -9.87 5.62 0.33
N PRO A 309 -10.41 4.38 0.34
CA PRO A 309 -10.53 3.56 1.55
C PRO A 309 -9.19 3.16 2.21
N GLY A 310 -8.07 3.30 1.50
CA GLY A 310 -6.78 2.80 1.95
C GLY A 310 -5.97 3.81 2.79
N TYR A 311 -6.59 4.90 3.23
CA TYR A 311 -6.00 5.84 4.20
C TYR A 311 -6.37 5.48 5.63
N GLY A 312 -5.51 5.80 6.59
CA GLY A 312 -5.77 5.65 8.02
C GLY A 312 -6.92 6.53 8.53
N SER A 313 -7.19 7.66 7.86
CA SER A 313 -8.34 8.52 8.14
C SER A 313 -9.65 8.02 7.55
N THR A 314 -9.63 7.26 6.46
CA THR A 314 -10.86 6.83 5.76
C THR A 314 -11.25 5.39 6.06
N TYR A 315 -10.28 4.49 6.26
CA TYR A 315 -10.56 3.09 6.57
C TYR A 315 -11.47 2.93 7.80
N PRO A 316 -11.28 3.67 8.92
CA PRO A 316 -12.16 3.61 10.07
C PRO A 316 -13.60 4.05 9.76
N ASP A 317 -13.78 5.05 8.91
CA ASP A 317 -15.10 5.54 8.49
C ASP A 317 -15.90 4.47 7.73
N ILE A 318 -15.21 3.62 6.96
CA ILE A 318 -15.81 2.48 6.24
C ILE A 318 -16.06 1.28 7.16
N GLN A 319 -15.62 1.36 8.42
CA GLN A 319 -15.81 0.33 9.44
C GLN A 319 -16.70 0.81 10.61
N GLY A 320 -17.39 1.94 10.45
CA GLY A 320 -18.33 2.48 11.44
C GLY A 320 -17.70 3.23 12.61
N GLY A 321 -16.40 3.54 12.52
CA GLY A 321 -15.72 4.49 13.41
C GLY A 321 -15.67 5.90 12.80
N LEU A 322 -14.99 6.80 13.49
CA LEU A 322 -14.57 8.11 12.98
C LEU A 322 -13.04 8.10 12.82
N GLY A 323 -12.55 8.17 11.59
CA GLY A 323 -11.14 8.42 11.31
C GLY A 323 -10.88 9.92 11.15
N LEU A 324 -9.76 10.40 11.69
CA LEU A 324 -9.40 11.81 11.66
C LEU A 324 -7.94 11.96 11.28
N VAL A 325 -7.67 12.58 10.13
CA VAL A 325 -6.30 12.98 9.80
C VAL A 325 -5.92 14.25 10.56
N PHE A 326 -4.71 14.26 11.12
CA PHE A 326 -4.12 15.42 11.78
C PHE A 326 -2.78 15.74 11.15
N GLU A 327 -2.57 16.96 10.71
CA GLU A 327 -1.39 17.35 9.93
C GLU A 327 -0.69 18.54 10.61
N GLN A 328 0.49 18.31 11.18
CA GLN A 328 1.30 19.34 11.84
C GLN A 328 2.35 19.91 10.87
N GLY A 329 2.51 21.23 10.81
CA GLY A 329 3.66 21.85 10.12
C GLY A 329 4.99 21.35 10.71
N SER A 330 5.80 20.66 9.92
CA SER A 330 6.98 19.95 10.42
C SER A 330 8.13 20.88 10.81
N SER A 331 8.89 20.55 11.84
CA SER A 331 10.22 21.14 12.09
C SER A 331 11.31 20.51 11.22
N ARG A 332 11.00 19.40 10.54
CA ARG A 332 11.90 18.57 9.70
C ARG A 332 13.27 18.33 10.35
N GLY A 333 13.28 18.04 11.65
CA GLY A 333 14.50 18.05 12.47
C GLY A 333 14.24 18.71 13.82
N HIS A 334 15.26 19.29 14.44
CA HIS A 334 15.22 19.90 15.76
C HIS A 334 14.70 21.34 15.75
N ILE A 335 15.07 22.12 14.73
CA ILE A 335 14.57 23.49 14.49
C ILE A 335 14.66 23.80 13.00
N GLN A 336 13.69 24.51 12.44
CA GLN A 336 13.80 24.99 11.06
C GLN A 336 13.10 26.35 10.90
N SER A 337 13.72 27.25 10.14
CA SER A 337 13.17 28.56 9.84
C SER A 337 11.95 28.45 8.93
N SER A 338 10.87 29.11 9.35
CA SER A 338 9.63 29.25 8.59
C SER A 338 9.34 30.72 8.32
N GLN A 339 8.46 30.98 7.35
CA GLN A 339 7.87 32.31 7.13
C GLN A 339 7.17 32.90 8.37
N ARG A 340 6.87 32.08 9.39
CA ARG A 340 6.22 32.48 10.65
C ARG A 340 7.18 32.53 11.85
N GLY A 341 8.48 32.49 11.60
CA GLY A 341 9.52 32.32 12.63
C GLY A 341 9.99 30.87 12.73
N ASP A 342 10.98 30.61 13.57
CA ASP A 342 11.54 29.26 13.70
C ASP A 342 10.54 28.28 14.32
N ILE A 343 10.42 27.11 13.72
CA ILE A 343 9.60 26.00 14.22
C ILE A 343 10.52 24.99 14.89
N THR A 344 10.35 24.80 16.19
CA THR A 344 11.12 23.83 16.96
C THR A 344 10.42 22.48 17.00
N PHE A 345 11.20 21.41 17.21
CA PHE A 345 10.65 20.08 17.42
C PHE A 345 9.73 20.04 18.65
N GLN A 346 10.07 20.78 19.71
CA GLN A 346 9.21 20.89 20.88
C GLN A 346 7.84 21.50 20.55
N PHE A 347 7.79 22.49 19.65
CA PHE A 347 6.53 23.09 19.19
C PHE A 347 5.65 22.08 18.46
N THR A 348 6.20 21.32 17.51
CA THR A 348 5.43 20.33 16.74
C THR A 348 4.90 19.23 17.65
N ILE A 349 5.71 18.74 18.58
CA ILE A 349 5.32 17.75 19.61
C ILE A 349 4.19 18.28 20.49
N ARG A 350 4.25 19.56 20.91
CA ARG A 350 3.24 20.14 21.81
C ARG A 350 1.86 20.16 21.16
N ASN A 351 1.79 20.49 19.88
CA ASN A 351 0.51 20.55 19.18
C ASN A 351 -0.10 19.16 19.01
N GLN A 352 0.72 18.18 18.59
CA GLN A 352 0.31 16.78 18.49
C GLN A 352 -0.19 16.23 19.84
N LEU A 353 0.51 16.54 20.93
CA LEU A 353 0.10 16.17 22.29
C LEU A 353 -1.26 16.78 22.68
N LYS A 354 -1.47 18.08 22.39
CA LYS A 354 -2.75 18.75 22.70
C LYS A 354 -3.91 18.15 21.91
N ILE A 355 -3.70 17.84 20.64
CA ILE A 355 -4.71 17.16 19.83
C ILE A 355 -4.96 15.74 20.31
N SER A 356 -3.92 15.00 20.71
CA SER A 356 -4.07 13.66 21.29
C SER A 356 -4.97 13.67 22.54
N ILE A 357 -4.76 14.63 23.44
CA ILE A 357 -5.61 14.81 24.63
C ILE A 357 -7.05 15.20 24.24
N ALA A 358 -7.20 16.12 23.28
CA ALA A 358 -8.51 16.56 22.79
C ALA A 358 -9.30 15.42 22.12
N THR A 359 -8.63 14.53 21.38
CA THR A 359 -9.24 13.34 20.78
C THR A 359 -9.76 12.38 21.84
N MET A 360 -8.99 12.19 22.92
CA MET A 360 -9.44 11.38 24.06
C MET A 360 -10.60 12.01 24.81
N GLU A 361 -10.55 13.32 25.06
CA GLU A 361 -11.66 14.07 25.68
C GLU A 361 -12.93 13.95 24.84
N ALA A 362 -12.86 14.25 23.54
CA ALA A 362 -13.99 14.15 22.63
C ALA A 362 -14.56 12.72 22.56
N GLY A 363 -13.69 11.71 22.44
CA GLY A 363 -14.11 10.30 22.41
C GLY A 363 -14.84 9.87 23.68
N VAL A 364 -14.46 10.39 24.85
CA VAL A 364 -15.14 10.13 26.13
C VAL A 364 -16.47 10.88 26.23
N LYS A 365 -16.50 12.17 25.87
CA LYS A 365 -17.73 12.99 25.95
C LYS A 365 -18.79 12.53 24.96
N GLU A 366 -18.39 12.06 23.78
CA GLU A 366 -19.29 11.60 22.72
C GLU A 366 -19.47 10.06 22.69
N ARG A 367 -19.00 9.36 23.72
CA ARG A 367 -18.92 7.89 23.79
C ARG A 367 -20.23 7.18 23.45
N GLU A 368 -21.33 7.57 24.09
CA GLU A 368 -22.63 6.94 23.85
C GLU A 368 -23.10 7.15 22.41
N TYR A 369 -22.89 8.35 21.87
CA TYR A 369 -23.22 8.69 20.50
C TYR A 369 -22.43 7.80 19.54
N MET A 370 -21.12 7.67 19.74
CA MET A 370 -20.25 6.87 18.87
C MET A 370 -20.57 5.37 18.93
N HIS A 371 -20.96 4.84 20.10
CA HIS A 371 -21.42 3.45 20.21
C HIS A 371 -22.73 3.21 19.44
N ARG A 372 -23.67 4.16 19.52
CA ARG A 372 -24.92 4.11 18.73
C ARG A 372 -24.63 4.23 17.24
N TYR A 373 -23.72 5.12 16.85
CA TYR A 373 -23.31 5.28 15.46
C TYR A 373 -22.68 4.01 14.89
N LEU A 374 -21.80 3.33 15.63
CA LEU A 374 -21.23 2.05 15.21
C LEU A 374 -22.34 1.03 14.90
N ARG A 375 -23.34 0.89 15.79
CA ARG A 375 -24.50 0.03 15.55
C ARG A 375 -25.32 0.46 14.33
N GLU A 376 -25.63 1.75 14.23
CA GLU A 376 -26.40 2.34 13.13
C GLU A 376 -25.70 2.14 11.78
N PHE A 377 -24.37 2.26 11.74
CA PHE A 377 -23.56 2.09 10.54
C PHE A 377 -23.81 0.71 9.93
N PHE A 378 -23.67 -0.36 10.71
CA PHE A 378 -23.88 -1.72 10.19
C PHE A 378 -25.35 -2.02 9.87
N GLN A 379 -26.29 -1.49 10.66
CA GLN A 379 -27.73 -1.62 10.37
C GLN A 379 -28.12 -0.97 9.05
N THR A 380 -27.67 0.27 8.82
CA THR A 380 -27.95 1.01 7.59
C THR A 380 -27.27 0.37 6.39
N GLY A 381 -26.06 -0.18 6.55
CA GLY A 381 -25.39 -0.97 5.51
C GLY A 381 -26.22 -2.19 5.06
N LEU A 382 -26.83 -2.93 5.99
CA LEU A 382 -27.74 -4.04 5.65
C LEU A 382 -29.01 -3.55 4.94
N ASN A 383 -29.54 -2.39 5.34
CA ASN A 383 -30.69 -1.79 4.66
C ASN A 383 -30.35 -1.36 3.22
N GLU A 384 -29.15 -0.83 2.98
CA GLU A 384 -28.63 -0.52 1.65
C GLU A 384 -28.50 -1.79 0.80
N ALA A 385 -27.90 -2.86 1.34
CA ALA A 385 -27.80 -4.18 0.68
C ALA A 385 -29.17 -4.75 0.31
N GLY A 386 -30.18 -4.54 1.17
CA GLY A 386 -31.57 -4.91 0.92
C GLY A 386 -32.18 -4.21 -0.30
N LYS A 387 -31.75 -2.98 -0.61
CA LYS A 387 -32.21 -2.17 -1.75
C LYS A 387 -31.39 -2.35 -3.02
N ASP A 388 -30.14 -2.79 -2.90
CA ASP A 388 -29.26 -3.04 -4.04
C ASP A 388 -29.84 -4.12 -4.98
N ARG A 389 -29.66 -3.95 -6.29
CA ARG A 389 -29.99 -4.99 -7.28
C ARG A 389 -29.02 -6.16 -7.21
N ALA A 390 -27.76 -5.91 -6.87
CA ALA A 390 -26.77 -6.96 -6.63
C ALA A 390 -27.00 -7.58 -5.24
N LYS A 391 -27.48 -8.82 -5.21
CA LYS A 391 -27.64 -9.62 -3.98
C LYS A 391 -26.41 -10.44 -3.64
N ALA A 392 -25.56 -10.69 -4.63
CA ALA A 392 -24.25 -11.28 -4.45
C ALA A 392 -23.31 -10.91 -5.60
N TYR A 393 -22.01 -11.12 -5.40
CA TYR A 393 -21.01 -11.14 -6.47
C TYR A 393 -20.41 -12.54 -6.56
N VAL A 394 -20.37 -13.13 -7.75
CA VAL A 394 -19.56 -14.33 -8.02
C VAL A 394 -18.22 -13.90 -8.59
N PHE A 395 -17.14 -14.56 -8.15
CA PHE A 395 -15.79 -14.32 -8.68
C PHE A 395 -15.00 -15.63 -8.80
N GLY A 396 -14.00 -15.64 -9.67
CA GLY A 396 -13.06 -16.75 -9.81
C GLY A 396 -12.49 -16.85 -11.22
N ASP A 397 -11.18 -17.08 -11.31
CA ASP A 397 -10.47 -17.39 -12.53
C ASP A 397 -10.26 -18.90 -12.66
N GLU A 398 -10.81 -19.52 -13.70
CA GLU A 398 -10.70 -20.97 -13.92
C GLU A 398 -9.24 -21.44 -14.04
N PHE A 399 -8.35 -20.56 -14.51
CA PHE A 399 -7.00 -20.92 -14.94
C PHE A 399 -5.90 -20.41 -14.01
N ASP A 400 -6.25 -19.70 -12.92
CA ASP A 400 -5.30 -19.05 -12.02
C ASP A 400 -5.70 -19.25 -10.55
N GLU A 401 -5.34 -20.42 -10.03
CA GLU A 401 -5.67 -20.79 -8.64
C GLU A 401 -4.95 -19.88 -7.65
N SER A 402 -3.69 -19.53 -7.92
CA SER A 402 -2.92 -18.64 -7.06
C SER A 402 -3.59 -17.28 -6.89
N LYS A 403 -4.08 -16.67 -7.97
CA LYS A 403 -4.76 -15.36 -7.91
C LYS A 403 -6.11 -15.45 -7.20
N ASN A 404 -6.84 -16.54 -7.39
CA ASN A 404 -8.07 -16.81 -6.63
C ASN A 404 -7.81 -16.83 -5.13
N ARG A 405 -6.78 -17.56 -4.70
CA ARG A 405 -6.38 -17.66 -3.29
C ARG A 405 -5.97 -16.31 -2.72
N LEU A 406 -5.22 -15.51 -3.47
CA LEU A 406 -4.79 -14.17 -3.05
C LEU A 406 -5.98 -13.23 -2.88
N PHE A 407 -6.94 -13.23 -3.82
CA PHE A 407 -8.12 -12.39 -3.71
C PHE A 407 -9.05 -12.85 -2.58
N LEU A 408 -9.24 -14.16 -2.43
CA LEU A 408 -9.99 -14.74 -1.30
C LEU A 408 -9.34 -14.36 0.03
N LYS A 409 -8.00 -14.41 0.14
CA LYS A 409 -7.26 -13.96 1.33
C LYS A 409 -7.59 -12.52 1.67
N LEU A 410 -7.53 -11.62 0.68
CA LEU A 410 -7.85 -10.20 0.87
C LEU A 410 -9.27 -10.01 1.44
N LEU A 411 -10.26 -10.71 0.87
CA LEU A 411 -11.64 -10.64 1.36
C LEU A 411 -11.75 -11.10 2.83
N LEU A 412 -11.11 -12.22 3.18
CA LEU A 412 -11.13 -12.77 4.55
C LEU A 412 -10.38 -11.88 5.56
N ASP A 413 -9.27 -11.28 5.14
CA ASP A 413 -8.50 -10.34 5.98
C ASP A 413 -9.37 -9.13 6.38
N HIS A 414 -10.21 -8.63 5.46
CA HIS A 414 -11.21 -7.59 5.71
C HIS A 414 -12.54 -8.07 6.30
N LYS A 415 -12.61 -9.32 6.76
CA LYS A 415 -13.81 -9.94 7.36
C LYS A 415 -15.04 -9.97 6.45
N ILE A 416 -14.83 -9.95 5.13
CA ILE A 416 -15.90 -10.15 4.16
C ILE A 416 -16.26 -11.63 4.16
N LYS A 417 -17.54 -11.91 4.41
CA LYS A 417 -18.12 -13.25 4.29
C LYS A 417 -18.12 -13.68 2.83
N VAL A 418 -17.57 -14.88 2.60
CA VAL A 418 -17.53 -15.56 1.31
C VAL A 418 -18.13 -16.96 1.48
N ILE A 419 -18.83 -17.46 0.47
CA ILE A 419 -19.31 -18.85 0.40
C ILE A 419 -18.75 -19.53 -0.85
N GLU A 420 -18.61 -20.85 -0.80
CA GLU A 420 -18.26 -21.67 -1.96
C GLU A 420 -19.32 -21.56 -3.06
N ASN A 421 -18.93 -21.62 -4.34
CA ASN A 421 -19.88 -21.80 -5.42
C ASN A 421 -20.07 -23.30 -5.70
N GLU A 422 -21.27 -23.83 -5.39
CA GLU A 422 -21.58 -25.26 -5.54
C GLU A 422 -22.00 -25.69 -6.95
N SER A 423 -22.02 -24.77 -7.92
CA SER A 423 -22.50 -25.07 -9.27
C SER A 423 -21.71 -24.36 -10.37
N ASN A 424 -21.68 -24.95 -11.56
CA ASN A 424 -21.15 -24.27 -12.73
C ASN A 424 -22.20 -23.28 -13.24
N ILE A 425 -21.88 -21.99 -13.23
CA ILE A 425 -22.81 -20.93 -13.65
C ILE A 425 -22.20 -20.03 -14.71
N ASN A 426 -23.06 -19.43 -15.52
CA ASN A 426 -22.68 -18.40 -16.49
C ASN A 426 -23.46 -17.12 -16.17
N VAL A 427 -22.75 -16.03 -15.87
CA VAL A 427 -23.33 -14.74 -15.49
C VAL A 427 -22.62 -13.63 -16.24
N GLU A 428 -23.36 -12.72 -16.86
CA GLU A 428 -22.80 -11.62 -17.69
C GLU A 428 -21.82 -12.11 -18.78
N GLY A 429 -22.05 -13.29 -19.36
CA GLY A 429 -21.18 -13.89 -20.38
C GLY A 429 -19.85 -14.46 -19.85
N LYS A 430 -19.65 -14.50 -18.53
CA LYS A 430 -18.49 -15.11 -17.86
C LYS A 430 -18.88 -16.45 -17.26
N SER A 431 -17.97 -17.42 -17.31
CA SER A 431 -18.16 -18.75 -16.73
C SER A 431 -17.47 -18.86 -15.37
N PHE A 432 -18.19 -19.41 -14.39
CA PHE A 432 -17.70 -19.64 -13.03
C PHE A 432 -17.88 -21.12 -12.69
N LYS A 433 -16.77 -21.82 -12.47
CA LYS A 433 -16.77 -23.27 -12.21
C LYS A 433 -16.80 -23.58 -10.72
N GLN A 434 -17.56 -24.61 -10.35
CA GLN A 434 -17.54 -25.18 -9.01
C GLN A 434 -16.10 -25.55 -8.60
N GLY A 435 -15.74 -25.22 -7.35
CA GLY A 435 -14.39 -25.46 -6.80
C GLY A 435 -13.31 -24.51 -7.35
N LYS A 436 -13.65 -23.58 -8.23
CA LYS A 436 -12.76 -22.54 -8.78
C LYS A 436 -13.37 -21.14 -8.75
N SER A 437 -14.51 -21.00 -8.07
CA SER A 437 -15.22 -19.74 -7.93
C SER A 437 -15.95 -19.71 -6.60
N TRP A 438 -16.21 -18.50 -6.14
CA TRP A 438 -16.82 -18.21 -4.84
C TRP A 438 -17.83 -17.10 -4.98
N ILE A 439 -18.71 -17.00 -3.99
CA ILE A 439 -19.81 -16.03 -3.96
C ILE A 439 -19.65 -15.15 -2.71
N VAL A 440 -19.78 -13.84 -2.89
CA VAL A 440 -19.82 -12.83 -1.83
C VAL A 440 -21.25 -12.31 -1.70
N PRO A 441 -22.03 -12.75 -0.70
CA PRO A 441 -23.37 -12.22 -0.46
C PRO A 441 -23.29 -10.73 -0.07
N THR A 442 -24.19 -9.88 -0.57
CA THR A 442 -24.17 -8.45 -0.17
C THR A 442 -24.83 -8.21 1.19
N SER A 443 -25.76 -9.07 1.61
CA SER A 443 -26.42 -8.99 2.92
C SER A 443 -25.51 -9.51 4.06
N GLN A 444 -24.51 -8.71 4.41
CA GLN A 444 -23.53 -8.96 5.47
C GLN A 444 -23.07 -7.67 6.13
N ALA A 445 -22.49 -7.76 7.33
CA ALA A 445 -22.01 -6.58 8.08
C ALA A 445 -21.01 -5.75 7.25
N GLN A 446 -20.09 -6.41 6.54
CA GLN A 446 -19.07 -5.75 5.70
C GLN A 446 -19.59 -5.24 4.34
N TYR A 447 -20.90 -5.03 4.16
CA TYR A 447 -21.49 -4.61 2.88
C TYR A 447 -20.76 -3.44 2.22
N ARG A 448 -20.46 -2.35 2.94
CA ARG A 448 -19.75 -1.19 2.37
C ARG A 448 -18.32 -1.50 1.95
N MET A 449 -17.66 -2.46 2.60
CA MET A 449 -16.37 -2.96 2.14
C MET A 449 -16.52 -3.83 0.88
N VAL A 450 -17.57 -4.66 0.79
CA VAL A 450 -17.92 -5.40 -0.44
C VAL A 450 -18.08 -4.45 -1.63
N ARG A 451 -18.72 -3.30 -1.43
CA ARG A 451 -18.82 -2.25 -2.48
C ARG A 451 -17.45 -1.83 -2.99
N SER A 452 -16.50 -1.55 -2.09
CA SER A 452 -15.12 -1.18 -2.47
C SER A 452 -14.35 -2.30 -3.21
N MET A 453 -14.73 -3.56 -3.02
CA MET A 453 -14.10 -4.69 -3.72
C MET A 453 -14.61 -4.85 -5.16
N PHE A 454 -15.88 -4.58 -5.44
CA PHE A 454 -16.54 -4.97 -6.70
C PHE A 454 -17.20 -3.83 -7.49
N GLU A 455 -17.63 -2.75 -6.85
CA GLU A 455 -18.33 -1.65 -7.52
C GLU A 455 -17.37 -0.77 -8.33
N LYS A 456 -17.90 -0.22 -9.41
CA LYS A 456 -17.26 0.74 -10.29
C LYS A 456 -17.91 2.10 -10.06
N VAL A 457 -17.16 3.06 -9.56
CA VAL A 457 -17.65 4.43 -9.33
C VAL A 457 -17.10 5.35 -10.41
N THR A 458 -17.98 6.03 -11.15
CA THR A 458 -17.59 7.00 -12.21
C THR A 458 -18.27 8.36 -12.05
N THR A 459 -19.13 8.51 -11.04
CA THR A 459 -19.90 9.73 -10.78
C THR A 459 -19.51 10.28 -9.42
N PHE A 460 -19.10 11.55 -9.42
CA PHE A 460 -18.61 12.26 -8.24
C PHE A 460 -19.25 13.65 -8.18
N ALA A 461 -19.33 14.22 -6.97
CA ALA A 461 -19.84 15.56 -6.79
C ALA A 461 -18.83 16.65 -7.20
N ASP A 462 -17.53 16.32 -7.21
CA ASP A 462 -16.44 17.20 -7.66
C ASP A 462 -15.51 16.48 -8.66
N SER A 463 -14.58 17.24 -9.23
CA SER A 463 -13.60 16.90 -10.26
C SER A 463 -12.15 16.90 -9.76
N VAL A 464 -11.90 17.38 -8.54
CA VAL A 464 -10.54 17.51 -7.97
C VAL A 464 -10.31 16.39 -6.98
N PHE A 465 -9.33 15.54 -7.27
CA PHE A 465 -8.91 14.41 -6.42
C PHE A 465 -7.45 14.60 -6.03
N TYR A 466 -7.13 14.34 -4.77
CA TYR A 466 -5.77 14.54 -4.26
C TYR A 466 -4.83 13.41 -4.71
N ASP A 467 -5.30 12.16 -4.73
CA ASP A 467 -4.44 11.00 -5.06
C ASP A 467 -5.14 9.85 -5.80
N ALA A 468 -6.30 9.35 -5.34
CA ALA A 468 -6.97 8.20 -5.97
C ALA A 468 -8.50 8.36 -6.07
N SER A 469 -9.02 8.41 -7.29
CA SER A 469 -10.47 8.45 -7.56
C SER A 469 -11.10 7.06 -7.81
N ALA A 470 -10.30 5.99 -7.86
CA ALA A 470 -10.76 4.61 -8.07
C ALA A 470 -9.92 3.56 -7.34
N TRP A 471 -10.56 2.47 -6.89
CA TRP A 471 -9.95 1.42 -6.06
C TRP A 471 -10.62 0.05 -6.12
N THR A 472 -11.37 -0.27 -7.18
CA THR A 472 -12.07 -1.57 -7.29
C THR A 472 -11.08 -2.74 -7.28
N MET A 473 -11.00 -3.47 -6.17
CA MET A 473 -9.97 -4.50 -5.95
C MET A 473 -10.10 -5.68 -6.92
N ALA A 474 -11.31 -6.07 -7.29
CA ALA A 474 -11.51 -7.11 -8.31
C ALA A 474 -10.90 -6.72 -9.67
N LEU A 475 -10.91 -5.43 -10.03
CA LEU A 475 -10.25 -4.94 -11.25
C LEU A 475 -8.73 -4.89 -11.11
N ALA A 476 -8.21 -4.46 -9.96
CA ALA A 476 -6.76 -4.46 -9.69
C ALA A 476 -6.17 -5.88 -9.78
N TYR A 477 -6.90 -6.87 -9.27
CA TYR A 477 -6.55 -8.28 -9.39
C TYR A 477 -6.75 -8.84 -10.80
N GLY A 478 -7.41 -8.13 -11.72
CA GLY A 478 -7.84 -8.71 -12.99
C GLY A 478 -8.73 -9.94 -12.81
N MET A 479 -9.49 -9.98 -11.71
CA MET A 479 -10.33 -11.11 -11.30
C MET A 479 -11.60 -11.13 -12.15
N PRO A 480 -11.97 -12.25 -12.81
CA PRO A 480 -13.30 -12.40 -13.37
C PRO A 480 -14.34 -12.35 -12.24
N TYR A 481 -15.32 -11.46 -12.37
CA TYR A 481 -16.45 -11.36 -11.44
C TYR A 481 -17.72 -10.87 -12.13
N ALA A 482 -18.88 -11.13 -11.54
CA ALA A 482 -20.19 -10.68 -12.01
C ALA A 482 -21.17 -10.48 -10.83
N ALA A 483 -22.11 -9.55 -10.98
CA ALA A 483 -23.17 -9.34 -10.01
C ALA A 483 -24.33 -10.34 -10.23
N GLN A 484 -24.99 -10.77 -9.16
CA GLN A 484 -26.12 -11.69 -9.18
C GLN A 484 -27.34 -11.09 -8.48
N ALA A 485 -28.53 -11.35 -9.01
CA ALA A 485 -29.80 -10.91 -8.44
C ALA A 485 -30.31 -11.78 -7.28
N SER A 486 -29.68 -12.94 -7.05
CA SER A 486 -29.95 -13.84 -5.94
C SER A 486 -28.63 -14.33 -5.33
N VAL A 487 -28.68 -14.73 -4.06
CA VAL A 487 -27.54 -15.38 -3.40
C VAL A 487 -27.56 -16.86 -3.80
N GLY A 488 -26.43 -17.39 -4.25
CA GLY A 488 -26.26 -18.82 -4.49
C GLY A 488 -26.20 -19.64 -3.20
N SER A 489 -26.04 -20.97 -3.32
CA SER A 489 -25.79 -21.87 -2.18
C SER A 489 -24.30 -22.18 -2.04
N GLY A 490 -23.88 -22.44 -0.80
CA GLY A 490 -22.49 -22.75 -0.49
C GLY A 490 -22.20 -22.76 1.00
N ALA A 491 -21.22 -23.57 1.39
CA ALA A 491 -20.61 -23.48 2.71
C ALA A 491 -19.84 -22.16 2.87
N GLU A 492 -19.85 -21.59 4.07
CA GLU A 492 -19.05 -20.40 4.37
C GLU A 492 -17.55 -20.73 4.41
N VAL A 493 -16.76 -19.87 3.78
CA VAL A 493 -15.31 -20.00 3.72
C VAL A 493 -14.71 -19.23 4.89
N SER A 494 -14.08 -19.96 5.82
CA SER A 494 -13.43 -19.37 7.01
C SER A 494 -11.90 -19.37 6.92
N SER A 495 -11.33 -20.12 5.97
CA SER A 495 -9.89 -20.22 5.74
C SER A 495 -9.62 -20.45 4.26
N LEU A 496 -8.38 -20.20 3.83
CA LEU A 496 -7.99 -20.46 2.46
C LEU A 496 -8.07 -21.97 2.17
N PRO A 497 -8.54 -22.37 0.97
CA PRO A 497 -8.49 -23.76 0.54
C PRO A 497 -7.08 -24.35 0.71
N THR A 498 -6.94 -25.68 0.77
CA THR A 498 -5.60 -26.28 0.65
C THR A 498 -5.18 -26.26 -0.81
N GLN A 499 -3.95 -25.81 -1.09
CA GLN A 499 -3.39 -25.85 -2.44
C GLN A 499 -2.83 -27.25 -2.68
N ASN A 500 -3.52 -28.06 -3.46
CA ASN A 500 -3.08 -29.41 -3.81
C ASN A 500 -2.43 -29.38 -5.19
N GLN A 501 -1.11 -29.31 -5.24
CA GLN A 501 -0.37 -29.36 -6.51
C GLN A 501 -0.32 -30.79 -7.06
N ASN A 502 -0.47 -30.91 -8.38
CA ASN A 502 -0.21 -32.16 -9.09
C ASN A 502 1.28 -32.24 -9.39
N PHE A 503 1.88 -33.41 -9.15
CA PHE A 503 3.24 -33.68 -9.60
C PHE A 503 3.32 -35.10 -10.18
N PRO A 504 3.93 -35.31 -11.36
CA PRO A 504 3.92 -36.61 -12.02
C PRO A 504 4.63 -37.71 -11.21
N ALA A 505 4.12 -38.93 -11.28
CA ALA A 505 4.72 -40.12 -10.68
C ALA A 505 6.08 -40.46 -11.34
N ASP A 506 6.74 -41.52 -10.87
CA ASP A 506 7.95 -42.02 -11.56
C ASP A 506 7.58 -42.60 -12.93
N GLY A 507 8.34 -42.23 -13.96
CA GLY A 507 8.06 -42.62 -15.34
C GLY A 507 9.09 -42.13 -16.33
N LYS A 508 9.06 -42.69 -17.54
CA LYS A 508 9.88 -42.24 -18.68
C LYS A 508 9.11 -41.19 -19.47
N TYR A 509 9.46 -39.93 -19.28
CA TYR A 509 8.82 -38.79 -19.94
C TYR A 509 9.76 -38.09 -20.91
N VAL A 510 9.20 -37.54 -22.00
CA VAL A 510 9.92 -36.73 -22.98
C VAL A 510 10.05 -35.28 -22.48
N ALA A 511 9.02 -34.77 -21.80
CA ALA A 511 9.03 -33.45 -21.21
C ALA A 511 8.09 -33.34 -20.00
N TYR A 512 8.40 -32.40 -19.11
CA TYR A 512 7.47 -31.86 -18.13
C TYR A 512 6.89 -30.54 -18.62
N LEU A 513 5.63 -30.25 -18.30
CA LEU A 513 4.85 -29.14 -18.82
C LEU A 513 4.22 -28.36 -17.67
N VAL A 514 4.29 -27.03 -17.73
CA VAL A 514 3.68 -26.12 -16.74
C VAL A 514 2.92 -25.01 -17.47
N ASP A 515 1.67 -24.78 -17.05
CA ASP A 515 0.84 -23.70 -17.60
C ASP A 515 1.30 -22.34 -17.05
N TRP A 516 1.65 -21.42 -17.95
CA TRP A 516 2.09 -20.08 -17.58
C TRP A 516 0.96 -19.15 -17.11
N THR A 517 -0.30 -19.60 -17.18
CA THR A 517 -1.48 -18.81 -16.78
C THR A 517 -1.54 -18.54 -15.28
N ASP A 518 -1.02 -19.41 -14.44
CA ASP A 518 -1.03 -19.19 -12.99
C ASP A 518 -0.12 -18.01 -12.60
N TYR A 519 -0.52 -17.23 -11.58
CA TYR A 519 0.22 -16.05 -11.14
C TYR A 519 1.65 -16.37 -10.66
N PHE A 520 1.87 -17.52 -10.00
CA PHE A 520 3.18 -17.89 -9.46
C PHE A 520 4.05 -18.76 -10.39
N ALA A 521 3.65 -18.96 -11.65
CA ALA A 521 4.49 -19.63 -12.66
C ALA A 521 5.91 -19.01 -12.82
N PRO A 522 6.10 -17.67 -12.75
CA PRO A 522 7.44 -17.06 -12.74
C PRO A 522 8.32 -17.50 -11.55
N LYS A 523 7.73 -17.71 -10.36
CA LYS A 523 8.45 -18.20 -9.17
C LYS A 523 8.97 -19.61 -9.40
N PHE A 524 8.14 -20.48 -9.98
CA PHE A 524 8.53 -21.83 -10.36
C PHE A 524 9.68 -21.81 -11.37
N LEU A 525 9.54 -21.05 -12.46
CA LEU A 525 10.56 -20.90 -13.50
C LEU A 525 11.90 -20.45 -12.92
N HIS A 526 11.90 -19.39 -12.10
CA HIS A 526 13.11 -18.89 -11.48
C HIS A 526 13.81 -19.97 -10.63
N HIS A 527 13.04 -20.70 -9.81
CA HIS A 527 13.59 -21.73 -8.93
C HIS A 527 14.28 -22.85 -9.72
N ILE A 528 13.64 -23.36 -10.78
CA ILE A 528 14.21 -24.46 -11.57
C ILE A 528 15.40 -24.00 -12.42
N GLN A 529 15.36 -22.79 -12.97
CA GLN A 529 16.52 -22.23 -13.70
C GLN A 529 17.72 -22.03 -12.77
N LYS A 530 17.50 -21.60 -11.53
CA LYS A 530 18.55 -21.49 -10.50
C LYS A 530 19.17 -22.84 -10.15
N ALA A 531 18.39 -23.93 -10.23
CA ALA A 531 18.88 -25.30 -10.09
C ALA A 531 19.65 -25.80 -11.33
N GLY A 532 19.75 -25.01 -12.42
CA GLY A 532 20.45 -25.38 -13.64
C GLY A 532 19.61 -26.18 -14.64
N ILE A 533 18.29 -26.22 -14.46
CA ILE A 533 17.36 -26.89 -15.37
C ILE A 533 17.15 -26.02 -16.61
N HIS A 534 17.32 -26.61 -17.79
CA HIS A 534 16.98 -25.98 -19.07
C HIS A 534 15.46 -25.96 -19.25
N VAL A 535 14.93 -24.79 -19.62
CA VAL A 535 13.50 -24.58 -19.77
C VAL A 535 13.24 -23.88 -21.10
N GLU A 536 12.21 -24.30 -21.79
CA GLU A 536 11.73 -23.73 -23.03
C GLU A 536 10.33 -23.16 -22.85
N THR A 537 9.92 -22.25 -23.74
CA THR A 537 8.58 -21.69 -23.80
C THR A 537 8.02 -21.81 -25.20
N THR A 538 6.70 -21.93 -25.31
CA THR A 538 5.99 -22.01 -26.58
C THR A 538 5.41 -20.66 -27.01
N ALA A 539 5.57 -20.27 -28.27
CA ALA A 539 4.91 -19.09 -28.83
C ALA A 539 3.45 -19.32 -29.22
N LEU A 540 3.04 -20.59 -29.43
CA LEU A 540 1.69 -20.96 -29.86
C LEU A 540 1.07 -21.99 -28.89
N PRO A 541 -0.27 -22.00 -28.74
CA PRO A 541 -0.92 -22.99 -27.88
C PRO A 541 -0.82 -24.41 -28.49
N PHE A 542 -0.81 -25.41 -27.61
CA PHE A 542 -0.88 -26.82 -28.00
C PHE A 542 -1.70 -27.63 -27.00
N THR A 543 -2.07 -28.85 -27.36
CA THR A 543 -2.71 -29.82 -26.45
C THR A 543 -1.87 -31.09 -26.43
N SER A 544 -1.49 -31.54 -25.23
CA SER A 544 -0.70 -32.76 -25.02
C SER A 544 -1.50 -33.78 -24.23
N ASN A 545 -1.28 -35.07 -24.51
CA ASN A 545 -1.70 -36.14 -23.61
C ASN A 545 -0.73 -36.20 -22.44
N THR A 546 -1.18 -35.77 -21.26
CA THR A 546 -0.37 -35.75 -20.04
C THR A 546 -0.63 -36.99 -19.17
N ASP A 547 0.12 -37.13 -18.10
CA ASP A 547 -0.13 -38.11 -17.02
C ASP A 547 -1.52 -37.95 -16.36
N GLN A 548 -2.19 -36.81 -16.54
CA GLN A 548 -3.56 -36.54 -16.09
C GLN A 548 -4.58 -36.50 -17.25
N GLY A 549 -4.22 -37.01 -18.43
CA GLY A 549 -5.05 -36.98 -19.64
C GLY A 549 -4.79 -35.76 -20.53
N PRO A 550 -5.62 -35.54 -21.58
CA PRO A 550 -5.45 -34.43 -22.51
C PRO A 550 -5.56 -33.06 -21.81
N LYS A 551 -4.55 -32.20 -21.98
CA LYS A 551 -4.54 -30.83 -21.42
C LYS A 551 -4.05 -29.82 -22.45
N GLU A 552 -4.74 -28.68 -22.52
CA GLU A 552 -4.35 -27.53 -23.33
C GLU A 552 -3.35 -26.66 -22.55
N PHE A 553 -2.30 -26.22 -23.25
CA PHE A 553 -1.27 -25.31 -22.77
C PHE A 553 -1.26 -24.06 -23.65
N PRO A 554 -1.50 -22.86 -23.09
CA PRO A 554 -1.52 -21.62 -23.85
C PRO A 554 -0.11 -21.17 -24.24
N ALA A 555 -0.02 -20.18 -25.13
CA ALA A 555 1.24 -19.49 -25.42
C ALA A 555 1.90 -18.97 -24.13
N GLY A 556 3.22 -19.16 -24.03
CA GLY A 556 4.03 -18.90 -22.84
C GLY A 556 4.28 -20.10 -21.94
N SER A 557 3.50 -21.19 -22.09
CA SER A 557 3.65 -22.38 -21.25
C SER A 557 5.07 -22.93 -21.29
N LEU A 558 5.52 -23.44 -20.15
CA LEU A 558 6.88 -23.94 -19.97
C LEU A 558 6.98 -25.40 -20.38
N ILE A 559 8.05 -25.71 -21.10
CA ILE A 559 8.41 -27.05 -21.56
C ILE A 559 9.78 -27.36 -20.97
N ILE A 560 9.87 -28.42 -20.19
CA ILE A 560 11.12 -28.87 -19.58
C ILE A 560 11.47 -30.22 -20.23
N PRO A 561 12.23 -30.21 -21.34
CA PRO A 561 12.60 -31.43 -22.04
C PRO A 561 13.57 -32.26 -21.20
N THR A 562 13.48 -33.58 -21.24
CA THR A 562 14.32 -34.47 -20.43
C THR A 562 15.64 -34.84 -21.11
N ALA A 563 15.71 -34.77 -22.44
CA ALA A 563 16.83 -35.32 -23.22
C ALA A 563 18.15 -34.53 -23.13
N PHE A 564 18.10 -33.22 -22.94
CA PHE A 564 19.26 -32.33 -23.02
C PHE A 564 19.64 -31.69 -21.68
N GLN A 565 19.17 -32.27 -20.57
CA GLN A 565 19.42 -31.74 -19.23
C GLN A 565 20.83 -32.12 -18.75
N LYS A 566 21.45 -31.21 -18.01
CA LYS A 566 22.75 -31.47 -17.37
C LYS A 566 22.63 -32.27 -16.07
N LEU A 567 21.50 -32.13 -15.39
CA LEU A 567 21.18 -32.86 -14.16
C LEU A 567 20.74 -34.29 -14.49
N SER A 568 20.94 -35.20 -13.54
CA SER A 568 20.28 -36.51 -13.59
C SER A 568 18.75 -36.37 -13.50
N ALA A 569 18.03 -37.39 -13.94
CA ALA A 569 16.56 -37.40 -13.89
C ALA A 569 16.03 -37.21 -12.47
N ASP A 570 16.68 -37.84 -11.48
CA ASP A 570 16.26 -37.77 -10.07
C ASP A 570 16.50 -36.37 -9.47
N GLU A 571 17.66 -35.77 -9.74
CA GLU A 571 17.97 -34.39 -9.31
C GLU A 571 17.01 -33.37 -9.93
N MET A 572 16.76 -33.50 -11.24
CA MET A 572 15.82 -32.63 -11.94
C MET A 572 14.41 -32.77 -11.37
N LYS A 573 13.96 -34.00 -11.13
CA LYS A 573 12.64 -34.28 -10.56
C LYS A 573 12.51 -33.72 -9.15
N ALA A 574 13.53 -33.90 -8.31
CA ALA A 574 13.54 -33.36 -6.95
C ALA A 574 13.46 -31.83 -6.95
N ALA A 575 14.29 -31.16 -7.77
CA ALA A 575 14.30 -29.71 -7.88
C ALA A 575 12.96 -29.16 -8.40
N MET A 576 12.36 -29.78 -9.42
CA MET A 576 11.03 -29.39 -9.91
C MET A 576 9.94 -29.62 -8.86
N LYS A 577 10.01 -30.70 -8.09
CA LYS A 577 9.03 -30.98 -7.02
C LYS A 577 9.10 -29.92 -5.93
N THR A 578 10.29 -29.58 -5.46
CA THR A 578 10.51 -28.49 -4.49
C THR A 578 10.04 -27.14 -5.04
N ALA A 579 10.30 -26.84 -6.31
CA ALA A 579 9.82 -25.62 -6.95
C ALA A 579 8.29 -25.60 -7.06
N ALA A 580 7.67 -26.72 -7.41
CA ALA A 580 6.22 -26.88 -7.52
C ALA A 580 5.54 -26.68 -6.16
N GLU A 581 6.08 -27.26 -5.09
CA GLU A 581 5.63 -27.06 -3.71
C GLU A 581 5.76 -25.59 -3.29
N ALA A 582 6.91 -24.96 -3.54
CA ALA A 582 7.18 -23.58 -3.13
C ALA A 582 6.32 -22.53 -3.88
N ALA A 583 5.93 -22.83 -5.12
CA ALA A 583 5.14 -21.95 -5.98
C ALA A 583 3.67 -22.37 -6.12
N GLY A 584 3.28 -23.50 -5.51
CA GLY A 584 1.95 -24.08 -5.63
C GLY A 584 1.55 -24.44 -7.07
N GLN A 585 2.53 -24.83 -7.90
CA GLN A 585 2.32 -25.09 -9.33
C GLN A 585 2.01 -26.56 -9.62
N HIS A 586 1.03 -26.79 -10.49
CA HIS A 586 0.83 -28.11 -11.09
C HIS A 586 1.89 -28.36 -12.17
N VAL A 587 2.56 -29.49 -12.07
CA VAL A 587 3.46 -30.01 -13.09
C VAL A 587 2.78 -31.20 -13.75
N TYR A 588 2.87 -31.26 -15.07
CA TYR A 588 2.38 -32.36 -15.90
C TYR A 588 3.56 -33.00 -16.62
N ALA A 589 3.43 -34.25 -17.05
CA ALA A 589 4.44 -34.91 -17.87
C ALA A 589 3.80 -35.60 -19.08
N THR A 590 4.56 -35.68 -20.18
CA THR A 590 4.16 -36.38 -21.40
C THR A 590 5.21 -37.42 -21.80
N THR A 591 4.74 -38.55 -22.33
CA THR A 591 5.59 -39.62 -22.85
C THR A 591 5.94 -39.45 -24.33
N THR A 592 5.41 -38.41 -24.99
CA THR A 592 5.65 -38.12 -26.41
C THR A 592 5.78 -36.62 -26.67
N GLY A 593 6.54 -36.26 -27.70
CA GLY A 593 6.59 -34.88 -28.23
C GLY A 593 5.42 -34.53 -29.16
N PHE A 594 4.58 -35.51 -29.51
CA PHE A 594 3.44 -35.35 -30.41
C PHE A 594 2.23 -34.76 -29.67
N SER A 595 1.76 -33.62 -30.15
CA SER A 595 0.57 -32.93 -29.64
C SER A 595 -0.70 -33.44 -30.30
N THR A 596 -1.80 -33.50 -29.56
CA THR A 596 -3.12 -33.86 -30.11
C THR A 596 -3.77 -32.70 -30.88
N LYS A 597 -3.33 -31.46 -30.63
CA LYS A 597 -3.76 -30.24 -31.33
C LYS A 597 -2.68 -29.17 -31.23
N GLY A 598 -2.55 -28.33 -32.25
CA GLY A 598 -1.59 -27.22 -32.26
C GLY A 598 -0.21 -27.68 -32.71
N ILE A 599 0.83 -27.02 -32.20
CA ILE A 599 2.23 -27.36 -32.51
C ILE A 599 2.73 -28.55 -31.67
N ASP A 600 3.70 -29.30 -32.21
CA ASP A 600 4.41 -30.35 -31.46
C ASP A 600 5.52 -29.76 -30.57
N LEU A 601 5.95 -30.53 -29.56
CA LEU A 601 6.97 -30.10 -28.59
C LEU A 601 8.39 -29.92 -29.18
N GLY A 602 8.62 -30.37 -30.42
CA GLY A 602 9.86 -30.13 -31.16
C GLY A 602 9.75 -29.00 -32.20
N SER A 603 8.69 -28.19 -32.18
CA SER A 603 8.44 -27.13 -33.17
C SER A 603 9.45 -25.98 -33.08
N ASN A 604 9.72 -25.32 -34.21
CA ASN A 604 10.49 -24.06 -34.27
C ASN A 604 9.79 -22.88 -33.55
N ASN A 605 8.54 -23.05 -33.10
CA ASN A 605 7.85 -22.08 -32.25
C ASN A 605 8.14 -22.27 -30.75
N ILE A 606 9.04 -23.19 -30.41
CA ILE A 606 9.51 -23.43 -29.04
C ILE A 606 10.95 -22.91 -28.96
N SER A 607 11.25 -22.18 -27.89
CA SER A 607 12.56 -21.58 -27.69
C SER A 607 12.98 -21.59 -26.23
N ALA A 608 14.28 -21.64 -25.99
CA ALA A 608 14.86 -21.58 -24.65
C ALA A 608 14.47 -20.29 -23.92
N VAL A 609 14.09 -20.38 -22.65
CA VAL A 609 13.86 -19.22 -21.80
C VAL A 609 15.20 -18.80 -21.19
N SER A 610 15.65 -17.60 -21.54
CA SER A 610 16.88 -17.03 -20.99
C SER A 610 16.68 -16.73 -19.51
N GLN A 611 17.63 -17.10 -18.65
CA GLN A 611 17.56 -16.73 -17.24
C GLN A 611 17.72 -15.21 -17.09
N PRO A 612 16.77 -14.50 -16.44
CA PRO A 612 16.89 -13.07 -16.24
C PRO A 612 18.08 -12.73 -15.35
N LYS A 613 18.92 -11.79 -15.81
CA LYS A 613 19.96 -11.13 -15.02
C LYS A 613 19.63 -9.64 -14.99
N VAL A 614 18.97 -9.23 -13.91
CA VAL A 614 18.27 -7.95 -13.82
C VAL A 614 19.07 -6.95 -12.99
N LEU A 615 19.23 -5.77 -13.57
CA LEU A 615 19.73 -4.56 -12.93
C LEU A 615 18.61 -3.52 -12.88
N MET A 616 18.40 -2.88 -11.73
CA MET A 616 17.52 -1.72 -11.59
C MET A 616 18.32 -0.51 -11.14
N LEU A 617 18.13 0.63 -11.82
CA LEU A 617 18.71 1.89 -11.35
C LEU A 617 17.83 2.52 -10.29
N VAL A 618 18.46 2.98 -9.22
CA VAL A 618 17.83 3.59 -8.05
C VAL A 618 18.60 4.84 -7.61
N GLY A 619 18.14 5.54 -6.58
CA GLY A 619 18.85 6.71 -6.05
C GLY A 619 18.19 8.03 -6.43
N HIS A 620 18.88 9.12 -6.10
CA HIS A 620 18.37 10.48 -6.29
C HIS A 620 17.98 10.74 -7.76
N GLY A 621 16.75 11.23 -7.97
CA GLY A 621 16.15 11.43 -9.30
C GLY A 621 15.17 10.33 -9.72
N THR A 622 15.13 9.20 -9.01
CA THR A 622 14.16 8.10 -9.25
C THR A 622 13.03 8.09 -8.24
N SER A 623 11.86 7.58 -8.65
CA SER A 623 10.74 7.32 -7.76
C SER A 623 11.06 6.16 -6.81
N GLN A 624 11.21 6.47 -5.52
CA GLN A 624 11.42 5.45 -4.49
C GLN A 624 10.25 4.47 -4.40
N ASN A 625 9.02 4.94 -4.58
CA ASN A 625 7.83 4.11 -4.51
C ASN A 625 7.80 3.09 -5.66
N GLU A 626 8.03 3.52 -6.91
CA GLU A 626 8.01 2.60 -8.05
C GLU A 626 9.17 1.60 -8.01
N ALA A 627 10.37 2.06 -7.62
CA ALA A 627 11.50 1.17 -7.37
C ALA A 627 11.19 0.15 -6.27
N GLY A 628 10.53 0.61 -5.21
CA GLY A 628 10.08 -0.21 -4.08
C GLY A 628 9.08 -1.28 -4.48
N GLU A 629 8.07 -0.91 -5.26
CA GLU A 629 7.05 -1.81 -5.79
C GLU A 629 7.65 -2.91 -6.68
N ILE A 630 8.60 -2.56 -7.56
CA ILE A 630 9.34 -3.53 -8.37
C ILE A 630 10.16 -4.45 -7.47
N TRP A 631 10.92 -3.90 -6.53
CA TRP A 631 11.74 -4.69 -5.62
C TRP A 631 10.90 -5.67 -4.80
N HIS A 632 9.83 -5.19 -4.17
CA HIS A 632 8.89 -6.01 -3.41
C HIS A 632 8.26 -7.11 -4.25
N LEU A 633 7.84 -6.81 -5.49
CA LEU A 633 7.27 -7.81 -6.39
C LEU A 633 8.25 -8.95 -6.67
N MET A 634 9.49 -8.62 -7.01
CA MET A 634 10.51 -9.62 -7.37
C MET A 634 10.96 -10.45 -6.15
N ASP A 635 11.10 -9.84 -4.98
CA ASP A 635 11.49 -10.53 -3.75
C ASP A 635 10.36 -11.43 -3.22
N THR A 636 9.15 -10.88 -3.07
CA THR A 636 8.07 -11.57 -2.33
C THR A 636 7.22 -12.48 -3.19
N LYS A 637 7.02 -12.17 -4.48
CA LYS A 637 6.15 -12.97 -5.37
C LYS A 637 6.95 -13.95 -6.23
N VAL A 638 8.16 -13.58 -6.64
CA VAL A 638 9.02 -14.43 -7.48
C VAL A 638 10.12 -15.12 -6.67
N GLY A 639 10.57 -14.53 -5.56
CA GLY A 639 11.75 -15.03 -4.84
C GLY A 639 13.05 -14.81 -5.61
N MET A 640 13.08 -13.81 -6.50
CA MET A 640 14.20 -13.47 -7.36
C MET A 640 14.77 -12.09 -6.98
N PRO A 641 15.71 -12.02 -6.03
CA PRO A 641 16.31 -10.74 -5.65
C PRO A 641 17.04 -10.12 -6.84
N ILE A 642 16.74 -8.85 -7.13
CA ILE A 642 17.35 -8.10 -8.23
C ILE A 642 18.46 -7.17 -7.74
N THR A 643 19.45 -6.95 -8.60
CA THR A 643 20.53 -6.01 -8.33
C THR A 643 20.00 -4.59 -8.46
N LYS A 644 20.12 -3.79 -7.39
CA LYS A 644 19.73 -2.38 -7.35
C LYS A 644 21.00 -1.54 -7.25
N VAL A 645 21.24 -0.66 -8.22
CA VAL A 645 22.44 0.19 -8.25
C VAL A 645 22.05 1.65 -8.22
N ASP A 646 22.65 2.39 -7.29
CA ASP A 646 22.52 3.85 -7.25
C ASP A 646 23.04 4.45 -8.56
N ILE A 647 22.30 5.40 -9.15
CA ILE A 647 22.66 6.05 -10.42
C ILE A 647 24.09 6.61 -10.38
N SER A 648 24.55 7.11 -9.24
CA SER A 648 25.92 7.64 -9.08
C SER A 648 27.02 6.59 -9.36
N LEU A 649 26.70 5.30 -9.22
CA LEU A 649 27.62 4.19 -9.46
C LEU A 649 27.48 3.57 -10.85
N PHE A 650 26.57 4.06 -11.69
CA PHE A 650 26.30 3.47 -13.01
C PHE A 650 27.55 3.36 -13.89
N GLY A 651 28.48 4.31 -13.80
CA GLY A 651 29.73 4.29 -14.56
C GLY A 651 30.68 3.15 -14.19
N ARG A 652 30.47 2.47 -13.06
CA ARG A 652 31.25 1.30 -12.63
C ARG A 652 30.59 -0.03 -13.01
N VAL A 653 29.36 0.01 -13.52
CA VAL A 653 28.61 -1.19 -13.88
C VAL A 653 29.09 -1.68 -15.23
N ASN A 654 29.50 -2.95 -15.29
CA ASN A 654 29.62 -3.65 -16.55
C ASN A 654 28.24 -4.14 -16.98
N LEU A 655 27.58 -3.42 -17.90
CA LEU A 655 26.22 -3.76 -18.34
C LEU A 655 26.11 -5.16 -18.96
N TYR A 656 27.22 -5.68 -19.51
CA TYR A 656 27.25 -6.99 -20.16
C TYR A 656 27.08 -8.19 -19.21
N ASP A 657 27.18 -7.97 -17.90
CA ASP A 657 26.86 -9.00 -16.89
C ASP A 657 25.35 -9.19 -16.73
N TYR A 658 24.54 -8.29 -17.31
CA TYR A 658 23.09 -8.23 -17.23
C TYR A 658 22.46 -8.32 -18.62
N ASN A 659 21.23 -8.86 -18.68
CA ASN A 659 20.42 -8.88 -19.90
C ASN A 659 19.21 -7.95 -19.83
N THR A 660 18.85 -7.50 -18.62
CA THR A 660 17.68 -6.64 -18.39
C THR A 660 18.04 -5.45 -17.50
N LEU A 661 17.69 -4.26 -17.96
CA LEU A 661 17.82 -2.99 -17.21
C LEU A 661 16.43 -2.44 -16.92
N ILE A 662 16.11 -2.23 -15.65
CA ILE A 662 14.84 -1.63 -15.22
C ILE A 662 15.08 -0.17 -14.82
N LEU A 663 14.24 0.72 -15.37
CA LEU A 663 14.23 2.15 -15.09
C LEU A 663 12.85 2.55 -14.54
N PRO A 664 12.69 2.66 -13.21
CA PRO A 664 11.51 3.29 -12.60
C PRO A 664 11.32 4.72 -13.09
N SER A 665 10.13 5.30 -12.91
CA SER A 665 9.92 6.73 -13.25
C SER A 665 10.96 7.60 -12.56
N GLY A 666 11.54 8.53 -13.30
CA GLY A 666 12.59 9.39 -12.80
C GLY A 666 13.22 10.26 -13.87
N ASN A 667 14.11 11.13 -13.43
CA ASN A 667 15.02 11.88 -14.28
C ASN A 667 16.43 11.30 -14.13
N TYR A 668 17.00 10.86 -15.25
CA TYR A 668 18.32 10.26 -15.33
C TYR A 668 19.35 11.22 -15.96
N SER A 669 19.12 12.53 -15.89
CA SER A 669 20.02 13.57 -16.43
C SER A 669 21.40 13.61 -15.78
N SER A 670 21.61 12.93 -14.66
CA SER A 670 22.92 12.76 -14.04
C SER A 670 23.83 11.78 -14.79
N LEU A 671 23.29 10.98 -15.72
CA LEU A 671 24.09 10.13 -16.59
C LEU A 671 24.81 10.97 -17.65
N SER A 672 26.11 10.77 -17.76
CA SER A 672 26.97 11.42 -18.76
C SER A 672 26.71 10.89 -20.17
N ALA A 673 27.11 11.66 -21.19
CA ALA A 673 27.02 11.24 -22.59
C ALA A 673 27.75 9.92 -22.88
N ALA A 674 28.87 9.65 -22.21
CA ALA A 674 29.60 8.39 -22.34
C ALA A 674 28.80 7.20 -21.78
N GLN A 675 28.15 7.37 -20.62
CA GLN A 675 27.28 6.36 -20.02
C GLN A 675 26.04 6.08 -20.88
N ILE A 676 25.45 7.13 -21.47
CA ILE A 676 24.32 6.99 -22.40
C ILE A 676 24.75 6.25 -23.68
N THR A 677 25.95 6.56 -24.21
CA THR A 677 26.51 5.86 -25.37
C THR A 677 26.75 4.38 -25.07
N HIS A 678 27.29 4.07 -23.90
CA HIS A 678 27.47 2.68 -23.44
C HIS A 678 26.12 1.94 -23.32
N LEU A 679 25.09 2.60 -22.77
CA LEU A 679 23.73 2.05 -22.73
C LEU A 679 23.19 1.75 -24.14
N LYS A 680 23.37 2.67 -25.10
CA LYS A 680 22.97 2.47 -26.50
C LYS A 680 23.68 1.28 -27.15
N ASP A 681 24.99 1.13 -26.92
CA ASP A 681 25.79 0.00 -27.43
C ASP A 681 25.32 -1.33 -26.84
N TRP A 682 25.19 -1.44 -25.52
CA TRP A 682 24.67 -2.64 -24.85
C TRP A 682 23.26 -3.01 -25.35
N LEU A 683 22.38 -2.01 -25.46
CA LEU A 683 21.03 -2.20 -25.97
C LEU A 683 21.05 -2.71 -27.42
N SER A 684 21.88 -2.12 -28.29
CA SER A 684 21.99 -2.54 -29.70
C SER A 684 22.43 -4.00 -29.91
N ARG A 685 23.06 -4.61 -28.89
CA ARG A 685 23.57 -5.99 -28.89
C ARG A 685 22.61 -7.01 -28.28
N GLY A 686 21.38 -6.62 -27.99
CA GLY A 686 20.35 -7.54 -27.51
C GLY A 686 19.87 -7.29 -26.09
N GLY A 687 20.37 -6.26 -25.40
CA GLY A 687 19.86 -5.86 -24.09
C GLY A 687 18.35 -5.54 -24.11
N THR A 688 17.71 -5.65 -22.95
CA THR A 688 16.31 -5.28 -22.76
C THR A 688 16.21 -4.18 -21.70
N VAL A 689 15.62 -3.04 -22.06
CA VAL A 689 15.26 -2.00 -21.09
C VAL A 689 13.77 -2.11 -20.78
N ILE A 690 13.40 -2.11 -19.51
CA ILE A 690 12.01 -1.97 -19.04
C ILE A 690 11.90 -0.59 -18.39
N SER A 691 11.10 0.31 -18.96
CA SER A 691 10.99 1.69 -18.48
C SER A 691 9.57 2.03 -18.04
N LEU A 692 9.44 2.73 -16.91
CA LEU A 692 8.17 3.21 -16.40
C LEU A 692 8.02 4.71 -16.64
N ARG A 693 6.87 5.11 -17.17
CA ARG A 693 6.36 6.49 -17.30
C ARG A 693 7.42 7.52 -17.73
N SER A 694 7.93 8.36 -16.81
CA SER A 694 8.88 9.43 -17.14
C SER A 694 10.27 8.91 -17.53
N ALA A 695 10.63 7.68 -17.17
CA ALA A 695 11.84 7.04 -17.71
C ALA A 695 11.71 6.79 -19.22
N SER A 696 10.53 6.39 -19.69
CA SER A 696 10.24 6.28 -21.12
C SER A 696 10.41 7.64 -21.81
N GLN A 697 10.06 8.73 -21.12
CA GLN A 697 10.27 10.08 -21.62
C GLN A 697 11.73 10.51 -21.67
N TRP A 698 12.49 10.18 -20.63
CA TRP A 698 13.92 10.42 -20.65
C TRP A 698 14.60 9.66 -21.80
N LEU A 699 14.29 8.38 -22.02
CA LEU A 699 14.85 7.58 -23.13
C LEU A 699 14.57 8.21 -24.51
N GLN A 700 13.35 8.72 -24.70
CA GLN A 700 12.96 9.42 -25.92
C GLN A 700 13.78 10.71 -26.09
N SER A 701 13.92 11.52 -25.03
CA SER A 701 14.69 12.77 -25.06
C SER A 701 16.18 12.59 -25.35
N GLN A 702 16.73 11.41 -25.04
CA GLN A 702 18.13 11.06 -25.32
C GLN A 702 18.30 10.40 -26.70
N GLU A 703 17.26 10.38 -27.52
CA GLU A 703 17.24 9.75 -28.84
C GLU A 703 17.67 8.27 -28.80
N ILE A 704 17.30 7.57 -27.71
CA ILE A 704 17.47 6.11 -27.63
C ILE A 704 16.31 5.43 -28.36
N VAL A 705 15.12 6.01 -28.27
CA VAL A 705 13.88 5.53 -28.90
C VAL A 705 13.22 6.69 -29.69
N LYS A 706 12.27 6.39 -30.59
CA LYS A 706 11.67 7.34 -31.55
C LYS A 706 10.17 7.59 -31.31
N GLU A 707 9.67 7.19 -30.16
CA GLU A 707 8.27 7.12 -29.82
C GLU A 707 7.71 8.53 -29.64
N GLU A 708 6.46 8.72 -30.06
CA GLU A 708 5.84 10.04 -30.11
C GLU A 708 4.80 10.22 -29.01
N TYR A 709 4.73 11.44 -28.47
CA TYR A 709 3.65 11.85 -27.59
C TYR A 709 2.43 12.29 -28.38
N LEU A 710 1.26 12.15 -27.78
CA LEU A 710 0.12 12.97 -28.19
C LEU A 710 0.46 14.42 -27.83
N LYS A 711 0.62 15.27 -28.85
CA LYS A 711 0.74 16.71 -28.67
C LYS A 711 -0.57 17.22 -28.09
N SER A 712 -0.53 18.11 -27.10
CA SER A 712 -1.70 18.89 -26.70
C SER A 712 -2.03 19.85 -27.84
N GLU A 713 -2.77 19.40 -28.84
CA GLU A 713 -3.43 20.30 -29.78
C GLU A 713 -4.68 20.87 -29.08
N ASN A 714 -4.67 22.18 -28.83
CA ASN A 714 -5.81 22.95 -28.32
C ASN A 714 -6.34 22.54 -26.93
N GLU A 715 -5.49 22.60 -25.89
CA GLU A 715 -6.03 23.01 -24.59
C GLU A 715 -6.43 24.48 -24.72
N LYS A 716 -7.68 24.72 -25.14
CA LYS A 716 -8.30 26.05 -25.02
C LYS A 716 -8.36 26.37 -23.54
N SER A 717 -7.27 26.90 -23.01
CA SER A 717 -7.31 27.60 -21.74
C SER A 717 -8.42 28.65 -21.89
N PRO A 718 -9.34 28.74 -20.92
CA PRO A 718 -10.38 29.75 -20.99
C PRO A 718 -9.71 31.12 -21.16
N GLU A 719 -10.25 31.96 -22.03
CA GLU A 719 -9.71 33.31 -22.31
C GLU A 719 -9.55 34.13 -21.03
N PHE A 720 -10.39 33.84 -20.03
CA PHE A 720 -10.30 34.35 -18.68
C PHE A 720 -10.53 33.22 -17.67
N LEU A 721 -9.58 33.03 -16.74
CA LEU A 721 -9.71 32.15 -15.58
C LEU A 721 -9.54 32.99 -14.30
N PRO A 722 -10.57 33.12 -13.45
CA PRO A 722 -10.41 33.77 -12.16
C PRO A 722 -9.27 33.14 -11.37
N PHE A 723 -8.40 33.96 -10.76
CA PHE A 723 -7.24 33.46 -10.03
C PHE A 723 -7.62 32.45 -8.93
N GLY A 724 -8.74 32.69 -8.23
CA GLY A 724 -9.26 31.79 -7.19
C GLY A 724 -9.66 30.40 -7.70
N SER A 725 -10.04 30.27 -8.98
CA SER A 725 -10.43 29.00 -9.60
C SER A 725 -9.27 28.30 -10.31
N ARG A 726 -8.08 28.93 -10.37
CA ARG A 726 -6.91 28.39 -11.09
C ARG A 726 -6.48 27.03 -10.58
N ARG A 727 -6.48 26.85 -9.26
CA ARG A 727 -6.07 25.59 -8.62
C ARG A 727 -7.06 24.47 -8.90
N ASP A 728 -8.35 24.75 -8.75
CA ASP A 728 -9.42 23.77 -9.01
C ASP A 728 -9.46 23.38 -10.50
N PHE A 729 -9.31 24.36 -11.41
CA PHE A 729 -9.22 24.09 -12.85
C PHE A 729 -8.02 23.21 -13.21
N ALA A 730 -6.83 23.51 -12.66
CA ALA A 730 -5.65 22.67 -12.87
C ALA A 730 -5.81 21.27 -12.25
N GLY A 731 -6.42 21.18 -11.07
CA GLY A 731 -6.71 19.92 -10.39
C GLY A 731 -7.68 19.03 -11.17
N ALA A 732 -8.73 19.61 -11.77
CA ALA A 732 -9.68 18.88 -12.61
C ALA A 732 -9.05 18.30 -13.89
N GLN A 733 -7.92 18.86 -14.34
CA GLN A 733 -7.16 18.33 -15.48
C GLN A 733 -6.12 17.28 -15.07
N ALA A 734 -5.89 17.07 -13.77
CA ALA A 734 -5.05 15.97 -13.30
C ALA A 734 -5.79 14.64 -13.41
N ILE A 735 -5.04 13.55 -13.65
CA ILE A 735 -5.58 12.20 -13.51
C ILE A 735 -5.19 11.71 -12.12
N GLY A 736 -6.04 11.99 -11.13
CA GLY A 736 -5.87 11.57 -9.73
C GLY A 736 -6.16 10.08 -9.51
N GLY A 737 -5.71 9.20 -10.40
CA GLY A 737 -5.86 7.75 -10.27
C GLY A 737 -7.23 7.21 -10.69
N SER A 738 -7.27 6.58 -11.87
CA SER A 738 -8.47 6.00 -12.47
C SER A 738 -8.18 4.66 -13.15
N ILE A 739 -9.20 3.84 -13.35
CA ILE A 739 -9.11 2.50 -13.93
C ILE A 739 -9.66 2.51 -15.35
N TYR A 740 -8.87 1.98 -16.28
CA TYR A 740 -9.19 1.96 -17.71
C TYR A 740 -9.14 0.54 -18.28
N LEU A 741 -9.99 0.24 -19.24
CA LEU A 741 -10.00 -1.00 -20.00
C LEU A 741 -9.05 -0.88 -21.19
N ALA A 742 -8.11 -1.80 -21.27
CA ALA A 742 -7.23 -1.95 -22.42
C ALA A 742 -7.44 -3.32 -23.08
N LYS A 743 -7.16 -3.39 -24.38
CA LYS A 743 -7.12 -4.58 -25.19
C LYS A 743 -5.67 -5.06 -25.33
N LEU A 744 -5.45 -6.32 -24.96
CA LEU A 744 -4.17 -7.01 -24.98
C LEU A 744 -4.06 -7.91 -26.21
N ASP A 745 -2.92 -7.85 -26.90
CA ASP A 745 -2.53 -8.88 -27.87
C ASP A 745 -1.90 -10.07 -27.13
N LYS A 746 -2.66 -11.18 -27.06
CA LYS A 746 -2.20 -12.43 -26.42
C LYS A 746 -1.17 -13.21 -27.22
N THR A 747 -0.97 -12.88 -28.49
CA THR A 747 0.02 -13.53 -29.35
C THR A 747 1.41 -12.90 -29.18
N HIS A 748 1.46 -11.65 -28.72
CA HIS A 748 2.71 -11.00 -28.34
C HIS A 748 3.28 -11.61 -27.04
N PRO A 749 4.61 -11.74 -26.85
CA PRO A 749 5.19 -12.33 -25.64
C PRO A 749 4.76 -11.67 -24.31
N LEU A 750 4.50 -10.36 -24.32
CA LEU A 750 3.88 -9.67 -23.17
C LEU A 750 2.49 -10.19 -22.79
N GLY A 751 1.74 -10.76 -23.73
CA GLY A 751 0.41 -11.35 -23.52
C GLY A 751 0.41 -12.83 -23.18
N PHE A 752 1.58 -13.47 -23.08
CA PHE A 752 1.70 -14.88 -22.70
C PHE A 752 1.06 -15.19 -21.35
N GLY A 753 0.35 -16.31 -21.27
CA GLY A 753 -0.39 -16.74 -20.08
C GLY A 753 -1.67 -15.95 -19.79
N TYR A 754 -2.05 -14.93 -20.56
CA TYR A 754 -3.37 -14.30 -20.42
C TYR A 754 -4.44 -15.13 -21.15
N ARG A 755 -5.63 -15.25 -20.55
CA ARG A 755 -6.78 -15.92 -21.18
C ARG A 755 -7.78 -14.92 -21.77
N ASN A 756 -7.85 -13.71 -21.22
CA ASN A 756 -8.73 -12.63 -21.67
C ASN A 756 -7.98 -11.63 -22.57
N TYR A 757 -8.68 -11.06 -23.56
CA TYR A 757 -8.15 -10.00 -24.41
C TYR A 757 -8.32 -8.60 -23.79
N GLU A 758 -9.02 -8.50 -22.67
CA GLU A 758 -9.29 -7.24 -21.99
C GLU A 758 -8.63 -7.24 -20.61
N LEU A 759 -8.02 -6.11 -20.26
CA LEU A 759 -7.26 -5.95 -19.02
C LEU A 759 -7.54 -4.56 -18.42
N PRO A 760 -7.98 -4.49 -17.15
CA PRO A 760 -8.00 -3.24 -16.40
C PRO A 760 -6.58 -2.73 -16.12
N VAL A 761 -6.36 -1.43 -16.31
CA VAL A 761 -5.09 -0.74 -16.11
C VAL A 761 -5.31 0.49 -15.23
N TYR A 762 -4.45 0.70 -14.24
CA TYR A 762 -4.47 1.90 -13.42
C TYR A 762 -3.62 3.00 -14.01
N ARG A 763 -4.16 4.21 -14.03
CA ARG A 763 -3.43 5.37 -14.50
C ARG A 763 -3.61 6.55 -13.55
N ASN A 764 -2.49 7.14 -13.17
CA ASN A 764 -2.41 8.39 -12.40
C ASN A 764 -1.37 9.36 -13.02
N SER A 765 -1.26 9.35 -14.34
CA SER A 765 -0.32 10.18 -15.09
C SER A 765 -1.00 10.83 -16.30
N THR A 766 -0.52 12.00 -16.68
CA THR A 766 -0.91 12.73 -17.89
C THR A 766 0.06 12.48 -19.06
N LEU A 767 0.84 11.39 -19.01
CA LEU A 767 1.81 11.02 -20.04
C LEU A 767 1.17 10.18 -21.14
N PHE A 768 0.82 10.77 -22.27
CA PHE A 768 0.12 10.09 -23.35
C PHE A 768 1.05 9.79 -24.53
N PHE A 769 1.48 8.54 -24.66
CA PHE A 769 2.23 8.07 -25.82
C PHE A 769 1.28 7.60 -26.92
N LYS A 770 1.59 7.96 -28.17
CA LYS A 770 0.93 7.39 -29.34
C LYS A 770 1.26 5.90 -29.46
N PRO A 771 0.34 5.07 -29.97
CA PRO A 771 0.68 3.75 -30.45
C PRO A 771 1.89 3.79 -31.40
N SER A 772 2.69 2.73 -31.39
CA SER A 772 3.83 2.60 -32.28
C SER A 772 3.41 2.67 -33.75
N LYS A 773 4.28 3.21 -34.59
CA LYS A 773 4.09 3.21 -36.05
C LYS A 773 4.03 1.80 -36.62
N ASN A 774 4.71 0.84 -35.97
CA ASN A 774 4.51 -0.58 -36.23
C ASN A 774 3.34 -1.09 -35.35
N PRO A 775 2.20 -1.50 -35.93
CA PRO A 775 1.04 -1.93 -35.15
C PRO A 775 1.32 -3.11 -34.20
N SER A 776 2.24 -4.02 -34.54
CA SER A 776 2.60 -5.17 -33.69
C SER A 776 3.33 -4.76 -32.41
N ASN A 777 3.90 -3.56 -32.38
CA ASN A 777 4.71 -3.05 -31.28
C ASN A 777 3.88 -2.31 -30.22
N THR A 778 2.55 -2.41 -30.28
CA THR A 778 1.62 -1.85 -29.27
C THR A 778 0.79 -2.98 -28.65
N PRO A 779 1.39 -3.82 -27.79
CA PRO A 779 0.73 -5.01 -27.27
C PRO A 779 -0.44 -4.72 -26.33
N LEU A 780 -0.50 -3.53 -25.72
CA LEU A 780 -1.61 -3.12 -24.85
C LEU A 780 -2.10 -1.71 -25.21
N ARG A 781 -3.33 -1.64 -25.71
CA ARG A 781 -3.95 -0.40 -26.17
C ARG A 781 -5.30 -0.16 -25.50
N TYR A 782 -5.59 1.07 -25.11
CA TYR A 782 -6.90 1.41 -24.56
C TYR A 782 -8.05 1.14 -25.54
N THR A 783 -9.21 0.72 -25.01
CA THR A 783 -10.42 0.53 -25.83
C THR A 783 -11.04 1.87 -26.24
N SER A 784 -12.05 1.84 -27.11
CA SER A 784 -12.81 3.04 -27.49
C SER A 784 -13.61 3.65 -26.34
N ASN A 785 -14.00 2.83 -25.35
CA ASN A 785 -14.70 3.24 -24.13
C ASN A 785 -13.89 2.76 -22.91
N PRO A 786 -12.77 3.43 -22.60
CA PRO A 786 -11.79 2.86 -21.67
C PRO A 786 -12.18 3.04 -20.20
N LEU A 787 -12.92 4.08 -19.80
CA LEU A 787 -13.15 4.35 -18.37
C LEU A 787 -13.97 3.24 -17.70
N LEU A 788 -13.37 2.54 -16.73
CA LEU A 788 -14.04 1.56 -15.88
C LEU A 788 -14.44 2.13 -14.52
N GLY A 789 -13.62 3.03 -13.96
CA GLY A 789 -13.84 3.63 -12.65
C GLY A 789 -12.91 4.83 -12.43
N GLY A 790 -13.35 5.78 -11.62
CA GLY A 790 -12.64 7.02 -11.32
C GLY A 790 -13.08 8.20 -12.17
N TYR A 791 -12.49 9.34 -11.87
CA TYR A 791 -12.72 10.61 -12.55
C TYR A 791 -11.64 10.86 -13.61
N ILE A 792 -12.04 11.48 -14.72
CA ILE A 792 -11.14 12.01 -15.74
C ILE A 792 -11.85 13.13 -16.50
N SER A 793 -11.13 14.20 -16.84
CA SER A 793 -11.66 15.25 -17.70
C SER A 793 -12.01 14.71 -19.10
N PRO A 794 -13.05 15.24 -19.77
CA PRO A 794 -13.40 14.82 -21.12
C PRO A 794 -12.22 14.90 -22.11
N GLU A 795 -11.39 15.93 -22.00
CA GLU A 795 -10.23 16.16 -22.86
C GLU A 795 -9.18 15.05 -22.68
N ASN A 796 -8.86 14.72 -21.42
CA ASN A 796 -7.92 13.64 -21.13
C ASN A 796 -8.49 12.28 -21.51
N LEU A 797 -9.80 12.06 -21.39
CA LEU A 797 -10.44 10.80 -21.80
C LEU A 797 -10.25 10.57 -23.30
N GLU A 798 -10.36 11.61 -24.13
CA GLU A 798 -10.06 11.52 -25.56
C GLU A 798 -8.58 11.20 -25.83
N LYS A 799 -7.65 11.78 -25.05
CA LYS A 799 -6.23 11.43 -25.14
C LYS A 799 -5.98 9.96 -24.75
N VAL A 800 -6.63 9.45 -23.70
CA VAL A 800 -6.52 8.03 -23.30
C VAL A 800 -6.91 7.11 -24.45
N LYS A 801 -8.08 7.33 -25.08
CA LYS A 801 -8.59 6.52 -26.22
C LYS A 801 -7.60 6.42 -27.39
N GLN A 802 -6.80 7.46 -27.59
CA GLN A 802 -5.84 7.56 -28.69
C GLN A 802 -4.43 7.08 -28.32
N SER A 803 -4.19 6.79 -27.04
CA SER A 803 -2.87 6.44 -26.51
C SER A 803 -2.68 4.93 -26.31
N ALA A 804 -1.43 4.53 -26.07
CA ALA A 804 -1.08 3.17 -25.67
C ALA A 804 -0.74 3.10 -24.18
N SER A 805 -0.99 1.94 -23.56
CA SER A 805 -0.57 1.64 -22.20
C SER A 805 0.82 0.99 -22.18
N VAL A 806 1.11 0.13 -23.16
CA VAL A 806 2.43 -0.50 -23.34
C VAL A 806 2.89 -0.42 -24.79
N ILE A 807 4.15 -0.05 -25.00
CA ILE A 807 4.81 0.06 -26.31
C ILE A 807 6.14 -0.71 -26.27
N VAL A 808 6.52 -1.33 -27.39
CA VAL A 808 7.83 -1.96 -27.57
C VAL A 808 8.62 -1.28 -28.68
N SER A 809 9.83 -0.84 -28.37
CA SER A 809 10.71 -0.11 -29.29
C SER A 809 11.94 -0.94 -29.59
N THR A 810 12.21 -1.21 -30.87
CA THR A 810 13.36 -2.00 -31.29
C THR A 810 14.59 -1.09 -31.43
N VAL A 811 15.72 -1.50 -30.86
CA VAL A 811 17.00 -0.77 -30.93
C VAL A 811 18.11 -1.76 -31.24
N GLY A 812 18.55 -1.82 -32.50
CA GLY A 812 19.48 -2.86 -32.97
C GLY A 812 18.86 -4.25 -32.80
N GLN A 813 19.57 -5.15 -32.11
CA GLN A 813 19.06 -6.46 -31.70
C GLN A 813 18.31 -6.44 -30.37
N GLY A 814 18.36 -5.32 -29.64
CA GLY A 814 17.69 -5.15 -28.35
C GLY A 814 16.36 -4.41 -28.45
N ARG A 815 15.80 -4.11 -27.28
CA ARG A 815 14.48 -3.50 -27.17
C ARG A 815 14.28 -2.68 -25.92
N VAL A 816 13.34 -1.75 -25.99
CA VAL A 816 12.80 -1.02 -24.85
C VAL A 816 11.32 -1.35 -24.71
N ILE A 817 10.91 -1.81 -23.54
CA ILE A 817 9.53 -2.11 -23.17
C ILE A 817 9.04 -0.95 -22.30
N HIS A 818 8.19 -0.11 -22.86
CA HIS A 818 7.66 1.08 -22.23
C HIS A 818 6.34 0.78 -21.53
N PHE A 819 6.34 0.81 -20.20
CA PHE A 819 5.13 0.85 -19.39
C PHE A 819 4.74 2.30 -19.13
N ILE A 820 3.72 2.79 -19.82
CA ILE A 820 3.24 4.19 -19.69
C ILE A 820 2.40 4.36 -18.41
N ASP A 821 1.85 3.25 -17.95
CA ASP A 821 1.18 3.09 -16.66
C ASP A 821 2.06 2.19 -15.78
N ASN A 822 1.90 2.25 -14.45
CA ASN A 822 2.73 1.44 -13.56
C ASN A 822 2.07 0.06 -13.37
N PRO A 823 2.67 -1.04 -13.86
CA PRO A 823 2.07 -2.37 -13.78
C PRO A 823 2.10 -2.96 -12.37
N ASN A 824 2.84 -2.34 -11.44
CA ASN A 824 3.15 -2.85 -10.10
C ASN A 824 2.59 -1.96 -8.98
N PHE A 825 1.76 -0.98 -9.35
CA PHE A 825 1.28 0.08 -8.47
C PHE A 825 0.79 -0.44 -7.11
N ARG A 826 1.31 0.12 -6.02
CA ARG A 826 0.97 -0.23 -4.62
C ARG A 826 0.99 -1.72 -4.28
N GLY A 827 1.69 -2.54 -5.06
CA GLY A 827 1.76 -3.99 -4.83
C GLY A 827 0.41 -4.72 -4.94
N THR A 828 -0.60 -4.12 -5.61
CA THR A 828 -1.97 -4.64 -5.63
C THR A 828 -2.53 -4.94 -7.03
N TRP A 829 -1.77 -4.58 -8.07
CA TRP A 829 -2.20 -4.75 -9.47
C TRP A 829 -1.79 -6.11 -10.06
N PHE A 830 -2.26 -7.19 -9.43
CA PHE A 830 -1.98 -8.57 -9.84
C PHE A 830 -2.34 -8.84 -11.31
N GLY A 831 -3.36 -8.15 -11.84
CA GLY A 831 -3.74 -8.23 -13.24
C GLY A 831 -2.63 -7.78 -14.19
N THR A 832 -1.98 -6.64 -13.92
CA THR A 832 -0.92 -6.07 -14.78
C THR A 832 0.48 -6.54 -14.42
N ASN A 833 0.73 -7.08 -13.22
CA ASN A 833 2.03 -7.65 -12.83
C ASN A 833 2.53 -8.70 -13.83
N LYS A 834 1.63 -9.51 -14.40
CA LYS A 834 2.03 -10.55 -15.37
C LYS A 834 2.64 -9.96 -16.65
N LEU A 835 2.22 -8.76 -17.10
CA LEU A 835 2.93 -8.05 -18.17
C LEU A 835 4.38 -7.75 -17.77
N PHE A 836 4.60 -7.32 -16.53
CA PHE A 836 5.94 -7.02 -16.02
C PHE A 836 6.79 -8.29 -15.91
N PHE A 837 6.23 -9.41 -15.42
CA PHE A 837 6.90 -10.70 -15.43
C PHE A 837 7.26 -11.13 -16.85
N ASN A 838 6.33 -11.02 -17.80
CA ASN A 838 6.59 -11.36 -19.20
C ASN A 838 7.68 -10.46 -19.81
N ALA A 839 7.75 -9.18 -19.44
CA ALA A 839 8.83 -8.29 -19.87
C ALA A 839 10.21 -8.76 -19.35
N VAL A 840 10.28 -9.26 -18.12
CA VAL A 840 11.52 -9.75 -17.50
C VAL A 840 11.94 -11.12 -18.05
N PHE A 841 11.01 -12.06 -18.19
CA PHE A 841 11.31 -13.45 -18.56
C PHE A 841 11.28 -13.72 -20.08
N PHE A 842 10.51 -12.93 -20.83
CA PHE A 842 10.32 -13.13 -22.28
C PHE A 842 10.63 -11.89 -23.11
N GLY A 843 11.29 -10.88 -22.52
CA GLY A 843 11.74 -9.67 -23.22
C GLY A 843 12.48 -10.00 -24.52
N ASP A 844 13.39 -10.97 -24.47
CA ASP A 844 14.22 -11.40 -25.60
C ASP A 844 13.46 -12.17 -26.70
N LYS A 845 12.16 -12.46 -26.52
CA LYS A 845 11.32 -13.18 -27.48
C LYS A 845 10.47 -12.27 -28.37
N MET A 846 10.56 -10.96 -28.18
CA MET A 846 9.78 -9.93 -28.89
C MET A 846 10.40 -9.50 -30.20
#